data_AF-A0A849S247-F1
#
_entry.id   AF-A0A849S247-F1
#
_cell.length_a   1.000
_cell.length_b   1.000
_cell.length_c   1.000
_cell.angle_alpha   90.00
_cell.angle_beta   90.00
_cell.angle_gamma   90.00
#
_symmetry.space_group_name_H-M   'P 1'
#
loop_
_entity.id
_entity.type
_entity.pdbx_description
1 polymer ?
#
loop_
_entity_poly.entity_id
_entity_poly.type
_entity_poly.pdbx_seq_one_letter_code
_entity_poly.pdbx_strand_id
1 'polypeptide(L)'
;MNRVNRLKLPSILLLGLALAGCLDPSYDEAKNERTQIASESQDGDPIVVGVSWRSATEGDGFLRGVNLAVKEINQKGGVLDSPLEIIINDGESAYEDPNLSVAERQKAILDIANSFAANSNLVAVIGHSSSPIALLASVIYQNSGILFLSPVARYSKLTGHNFDYTFRTLLANDDTAMQVANYAAQKGYKNIAILHSRDNSSTELAEAFSTYAVDKHAANIVFRRSFFDNVVNIIDLIIDLKNVQKLDAVFIATSSGELSAKVYEQSRSMGVKQAFIGGEALDTKPFLTQVSQWENAKDIQKSAIPTLFNASSPKGQDFVKRYKNEYGLDEQPDYVSTLGYDTVVVLAHAIQLAQSTIPVEIATALRYMDPCQHIAGKYEFKPNGDLKNKALFFKHLLKHDFVYEQASNVKASETVNIPECNDIDRDHDTIPDNVDACPDSTDAEKVKGVRVQGANKGCPVDTDEDDVPDFKDSCSANTKRETAHGVDPGGCPNDSDKDGAADYVDDDIDGDTIANLADLCPKNTTAELAYGVNLTGKQLGCPLDSDADTVPDYLDTCRTNTPEEIKLGVTEAGCPVDKDMDGVLDYQDMCLKSPQGVVMAQQGCEVMDVTTTQKPNAFFFAPHQISMTPDGIALLDGLLVNRNLALLKKVQLIGYATQKNAAVSQNQLLTIADYLQQKKIPVDQLEMTTLETDNVPLAVETAVDKTKTDANKAKSAEKAKAAAEKARAATIAANAKKNDTIEIIFSQFQPKPVAAGPLVPTDSPKP
;
A
#
# COMPACT_ATOMS: atom_id res chain seq x y z
N MET A 1 -29.36 18.54 102.40
CA MET A 1 -29.66 17.20 102.97
C MET A 1 -28.68 16.20 102.37
N ASN A 2 -28.02 15.44 103.23
CA ASN A 2 -26.68 14.86 103.07
C ASN A 2 -26.62 13.52 102.30
N ARG A 3 -25.44 13.28 101.68
CA ARG A 3 -24.63 12.03 101.55
C ARG A 3 -24.12 11.87 100.09
N VAL A 4 -22.90 11.43 99.76
CA VAL A 4 -21.64 11.05 100.45
C VAL A 4 -20.52 11.16 99.40
N ASN A 5 -19.33 11.58 99.82
CA ASN A 5 -18.07 11.65 99.05
C ASN A 5 -17.40 10.29 98.82
N ARG A 6 -16.69 10.16 97.68
CA ARG A 6 -15.31 9.62 97.51
C ARG A 6 -14.92 9.78 96.01
N LEU A 7 -14.05 10.70 95.60
CA LEU A 7 -12.57 10.78 95.59
C LEU A 7 -11.82 10.06 94.42
N LYS A 8 -11.11 10.91 93.65
CA LYS A 8 -9.78 10.78 92.96
C LYS A 8 -9.61 10.13 91.55
N LEU A 9 -9.20 11.01 90.60
CA LEU A 9 -8.05 11.02 89.63
C LEU A 9 -7.29 9.70 89.28
N PRO A 10 -6.49 9.64 88.17
CA PRO A 10 -6.60 10.23 86.80
C PRO A 10 -6.05 9.32 85.64
N SER A 11 -6.06 9.83 84.38
CA SER A 11 -5.14 9.57 83.24
C SER A 11 -5.44 8.56 82.10
N ILE A 12 -5.44 9.10 80.86
CA ILE A 12 -4.81 8.63 79.59
C ILE A 12 -5.59 7.77 78.55
N LEU A 13 -5.62 8.31 77.30
CA LEU A 13 -5.76 7.70 75.94
C LEU A 13 -7.10 7.00 75.58
N LEU A 14 -7.67 7.01 74.35
CA LEU A 14 -7.16 7.26 73.00
C LEU A 14 -8.35 7.61 72.05
N LEU A 15 -8.00 8.32 70.98
CA LEU A 15 -8.73 8.74 69.79
C LEU A 15 -9.58 7.67 69.09
N GLY A 16 -10.70 8.08 68.47
CA GLY A 16 -11.49 7.26 67.55
C GLY A 16 -12.51 8.09 66.77
N LEU A 17 -12.05 9.02 65.93
CA LEU A 17 -12.86 9.61 64.86
C LEU A 17 -13.18 8.53 63.83
N ALA A 18 -14.44 8.15 63.68
CA ALA A 18 -14.93 7.50 62.48
C ALA A 18 -15.61 8.56 61.59
N LEU A 19 -14.82 9.11 60.66
CA LEU A 19 -15.31 9.75 59.45
C LEU A 19 -15.81 8.64 58.51
N ALA A 20 -17.08 8.28 58.60
CA ALA A 20 -17.76 7.57 57.53
C ALA A 20 -18.42 8.64 56.63
N GLY A 21 -17.84 8.87 55.46
CA GLY A 21 -18.45 9.69 54.42
C GLY A 21 -19.80 9.10 54.02
N CYS A 22 -20.82 9.95 53.91
CA CYS A 22 -22.10 9.58 53.34
C CYS A 22 -21.91 9.29 51.83
N LEU A 23 -21.59 8.04 51.49
CA LEU A 23 -21.89 7.48 50.18
C LEU A 23 -23.35 7.05 50.21
N ASP A 24 -24.16 7.53 49.25
CA ASP A 24 -25.52 7.04 49.06
C ASP A 24 -25.42 5.58 48.60
N PRO A 25 -25.93 4.59 49.37
CA PRO A 25 -25.81 3.16 49.04
C PRO A 25 -26.31 2.82 47.63
N SER A 26 -27.21 3.64 47.07
CA SER A 26 -27.78 3.44 45.74
C SER A 26 -26.76 3.53 44.58
N TYR A 27 -25.69 4.32 44.71
CA TYR A 27 -24.69 4.46 43.64
C TYR A 27 -23.74 3.26 43.57
N ASP A 28 -23.32 2.73 44.71
CA ASP A 28 -22.48 1.52 44.75
C ASP A 28 -23.26 0.30 44.23
N GLU A 29 -24.55 0.19 44.56
CA GLU A 29 -25.44 -0.83 44.02
C GLU A 29 -25.55 -0.71 42.49
N ALA A 30 -25.85 0.47 41.95
CA ALA A 30 -25.96 0.70 40.50
C ALA A 30 -24.62 0.41 39.76
N LYS A 31 -23.49 0.78 40.36
CA LYS A 31 -22.15 0.50 39.80
C LYS A 31 -21.87 -1.01 39.73
N ASN A 32 -22.19 -1.74 40.80
CA ASN A 32 -21.97 -3.18 40.85
C ASN A 32 -22.89 -3.92 39.90
N GLU A 33 -24.17 -3.54 39.84
CA GLU A 33 -25.15 -4.10 38.90
C GLU A 33 -24.73 -3.87 37.45
N ARG A 34 -24.30 -2.64 37.10
CA ARG A 34 -23.79 -2.31 35.76
C ARG A 34 -22.57 -3.13 35.37
N THR A 35 -21.63 -3.32 36.31
CA THR A 35 -20.45 -4.16 36.08
C THR A 35 -20.85 -5.61 35.86
N GLN A 36 -21.81 -6.11 36.63
CA GLN A 36 -22.33 -7.47 36.47
C GLN A 36 -23.01 -7.66 35.11
N ILE A 37 -23.93 -6.78 34.73
CA ILE A 37 -24.63 -6.83 33.44
C ILE A 37 -23.62 -6.81 32.28
N ALA A 38 -22.65 -5.89 32.32
CA ALA A 38 -21.60 -5.80 31.31
C ALA A 38 -20.70 -7.06 31.26
N SER A 39 -20.44 -7.71 32.40
CA SER A 39 -19.66 -8.95 32.43
C SER A 39 -20.42 -10.19 31.93
N GLU A 40 -21.76 -10.14 31.95
CA GLU A 40 -22.64 -11.24 31.56
C GLU A 40 -23.18 -11.08 30.13
N SER A 41 -22.94 -9.92 29.48
CA SER A 41 -23.40 -9.64 28.11
C SER A 41 -22.86 -10.67 27.11
N GLN A 42 -23.73 -11.15 26.23
CA GLN A 42 -23.38 -12.10 25.17
C GLN A 42 -23.23 -11.40 23.82
N ASP A 43 -22.58 -12.06 22.88
CA ASP A 43 -22.45 -11.59 21.50
C ASP A 43 -23.83 -11.25 20.90
N GLY A 44 -23.94 -10.06 20.33
CA GLY A 44 -25.17 -9.53 19.77
C GLY A 44 -26.06 -8.74 20.75
N ASP A 45 -25.79 -8.79 22.06
CA ASP A 45 -26.46 -7.90 23.02
C ASP A 45 -26.04 -6.43 22.77
N PRO A 46 -26.99 -5.47 22.74
CA PRO A 46 -26.66 -4.09 22.41
C PRO A 46 -25.77 -3.43 23.47
N ILE A 47 -24.73 -2.74 23.01
CA ILE A 47 -23.89 -1.90 23.87
C ILE A 47 -24.56 -0.53 23.98
N VAL A 48 -25.13 -0.25 25.15
CA VAL A 48 -25.96 0.94 25.38
C VAL A 48 -25.11 2.13 25.81
N VAL A 49 -25.18 3.22 25.04
CA VAL A 49 -24.47 4.48 25.30
C VAL A 49 -25.46 5.63 25.43
N GLY A 50 -25.35 6.39 26.51
CA GLY A 50 -26.13 7.60 26.71
C GLY A 50 -25.54 8.76 25.94
N VAL A 51 -26.38 9.60 25.35
CA VAL A 51 -25.96 10.86 24.74
C VAL A 51 -26.79 11.98 25.33
N SER A 52 -26.13 12.94 25.97
CA SER A 52 -26.80 14.10 26.54
C SER A 52 -26.43 15.37 25.78
N TRP A 53 -27.44 16.11 25.33
CA TRP A 53 -27.22 17.33 24.55
C TRP A 53 -28.33 18.38 24.73
N ARG A 54 -28.19 19.56 24.10
CA ARG A 54 -29.08 20.75 24.27
C ARG A 54 -30.51 20.51 23.82
N SER A 55 -30.67 19.87 22.67
CA SER A 55 -31.96 19.60 22.03
C SER A 55 -31.77 18.55 20.94
N ALA A 56 -32.75 17.67 20.76
CA ALA A 56 -32.78 16.70 19.66
C ALA A 56 -33.43 17.30 18.40
N THR A 57 -33.20 18.59 18.13
CA THR A 57 -33.75 19.25 16.93
C THR A 57 -33.15 18.67 15.66
N GLU A 58 -34.00 18.55 14.64
CA GLU A 58 -33.57 18.24 13.28
C GLU A 58 -32.57 19.31 12.82
N GLY A 59 -31.30 18.94 12.61
CA GLY A 59 -30.26 19.90 12.24
C GLY A 59 -29.07 20.00 13.20
N ASP A 60 -29.15 19.48 14.42
CA ASP A 60 -28.03 19.58 15.37
C ASP A 60 -26.80 18.81 14.86
N GLY A 61 -25.71 19.55 14.64
CA GLY A 61 -24.49 19.00 14.05
C GLY A 61 -23.86 17.91 14.91
N PHE A 62 -23.88 18.06 16.24
CA PHE A 62 -23.30 17.08 17.16
C PHE A 62 -24.03 15.73 17.07
N LEU A 63 -25.36 15.74 17.21
CA LEU A 63 -26.16 14.53 17.14
C LEU A 63 -26.12 13.89 15.75
N ARG A 64 -26.05 14.68 14.67
CA ARG A 64 -25.79 14.15 13.32
C ARG A 64 -24.43 13.45 13.24
N GLY A 65 -23.39 14.02 13.83
CA GLY A 65 -22.09 13.35 13.94
C GLY A 65 -22.16 12.00 14.65
N VAL A 66 -22.76 11.97 15.83
CA VAL A 66 -22.96 10.75 16.63
C VAL A 66 -23.74 9.70 15.84
N ASN A 67 -24.89 10.07 15.29
CA ASN A 67 -25.77 9.14 14.57
C ASN A 67 -25.11 8.56 13.32
N LEU A 68 -24.33 9.37 12.57
CA LEU A 68 -23.60 8.89 11.41
C LEU A 68 -22.53 7.86 11.80
N ALA A 69 -21.78 8.10 12.89
CA ALA A 69 -20.78 7.15 13.38
C ALA A 69 -21.41 5.83 13.81
N VAL A 70 -22.49 5.88 14.62
CA VAL A 70 -23.21 4.68 15.09
C VAL A 70 -23.76 3.88 13.92
N LYS A 71 -24.38 4.56 12.95
CA LYS A 71 -24.91 3.91 11.73
C LYS A 71 -23.81 3.16 10.99
N GLU A 72 -22.67 3.81 10.75
CA GLU A 72 -21.57 3.21 10.00
C GLU A 72 -20.88 2.07 10.76
N ILE A 73 -20.76 2.17 12.09
CA ILE A 73 -20.23 1.09 12.94
C ILE A 73 -21.17 -0.12 12.91
N ASN A 74 -22.47 0.09 13.12
CA ASN A 74 -23.46 -1.00 13.12
C ASN A 74 -23.60 -1.65 11.74
N GLN A 75 -23.44 -0.90 10.64
CA GLN A 75 -23.40 -1.46 9.27
C GLN A 75 -22.20 -2.39 9.03
N LYS A 76 -21.15 -2.28 9.86
CA LYS A 76 -19.94 -3.13 9.82
C LYS A 76 -19.97 -4.24 10.89
N GLY A 77 -21.15 -4.57 11.43
CA GLY A 77 -21.30 -5.62 12.45
C GLY A 77 -21.23 -5.14 13.90
N GLY A 78 -21.05 -3.84 14.14
CA GLY A 78 -21.01 -3.29 15.49
C GLY A 78 -19.61 -3.33 16.12
N VAL A 79 -19.57 -3.50 17.44
CA VAL A 79 -18.34 -3.60 18.25
C VAL A 79 -18.45 -4.85 19.10
N LEU A 80 -17.43 -5.73 19.07
CA LEU A 80 -17.52 -7.07 19.68
C LEU A 80 -18.77 -7.85 19.20
N ASP A 81 -19.05 -7.80 17.90
CA ASP A 81 -20.23 -8.40 17.25
C ASP A 81 -21.60 -7.94 17.83
N SER A 82 -21.58 -6.83 18.56
CA SER A 82 -22.74 -6.24 19.22
C SER A 82 -23.06 -4.86 18.66
N PRO A 83 -24.33 -4.55 18.42
CA PRO A 83 -24.72 -3.23 17.91
C PRO A 83 -24.54 -2.15 19.00
N LEU A 84 -24.09 -0.96 18.60
CA LEU A 84 -24.14 0.22 19.44
C LEU A 84 -25.57 0.79 19.46
N GLU A 85 -26.16 0.93 20.65
CA GLU A 85 -27.46 1.57 20.85
C GLU A 85 -27.30 2.90 21.59
N ILE A 86 -27.89 3.98 21.07
CA ILE A 86 -27.83 5.30 21.69
C ILE A 86 -29.14 5.66 22.38
N ILE A 87 -29.06 6.05 23.65
CA ILE A 87 -30.17 6.67 24.38
C ILE A 87 -29.92 8.17 24.49
N ILE A 88 -30.73 8.96 23.79
CA ILE A 88 -30.61 10.42 23.78
C ILE A 88 -31.44 11.04 24.91
N ASN A 89 -30.82 11.92 25.69
CA ASN A 89 -31.50 12.85 26.60
C ASN A 89 -31.17 14.29 26.20
N ASP A 90 -32.17 15.01 25.71
CA ASP A 90 -32.03 16.34 25.14
C ASP A 90 -32.55 17.47 26.05
N GLY A 91 -32.71 17.18 27.35
CA GLY A 91 -33.26 18.10 28.33
C GLY A 91 -32.32 19.24 28.77
N GLU A 92 -31.11 19.35 28.22
CA GLU A 92 -30.13 20.36 28.68
C GLU A 92 -30.55 21.79 28.36
N SER A 93 -31.47 22.02 27.41
CA SER A 93 -32.04 23.35 27.13
C SER A 93 -32.64 24.03 28.37
N ALA A 94 -33.10 23.27 29.37
CA ALA A 94 -33.54 23.80 30.65
C ALA A 94 -32.43 24.57 31.39
N TYR A 95 -31.16 24.22 31.19
CA TYR A 95 -30.02 24.94 31.77
C TYR A 95 -29.82 26.34 31.16
N GLU A 96 -30.44 26.63 30.03
CA GLU A 96 -30.33 27.92 29.36
C GLU A 96 -31.60 28.75 29.48
N ASP A 97 -32.65 28.20 30.08
CA ASP A 97 -33.90 28.92 30.29
C ASP A 97 -33.70 30.06 31.31
N PRO A 98 -33.85 31.33 30.88
CA PRO A 98 -33.70 32.47 31.77
C PRO A 98 -34.85 32.59 32.78
N ASN A 99 -35.98 31.90 32.58
CA ASN A 99 -37.13 31.92 33.48
C ASN A 99 -36.97 30.99 34.69
N LEU A 100 -36.05 30.02 34.61
CA LEU A 100 -35.76 29.12 35.72
C LEU A 100 -34.79 29.76 36.72
N SER A 101 -34.93 29.41 37.99
CA SER A 101 -33.93 29.73 39.01
C SER A 101 -32.65 28.92 38.80
N VAL A 102 -31.54 29.37 39.39
CA VAL A 102 -30.26 28.63 39.36
C VAL A 102 -30.43 27.21 39.90
N ALA A 103 -31.23 27.04 40.96
CA ALA A 103 -31.48 25.74 41.58
C ALA A 103 -32.29 24.81 40.65
N GLU A 104 -33.31 25.32 39.97
CA GLU A 104 -34.11 24.54 39.01
C GLU A 104 -33.25 24.10 37.82
N ARG A 105 -32.41 24.99 37.30
CA ARG A 105 -31.46 24.66 36.22
C ARG A 105 -30.45 23.59 36.64
N GLN A 106 -29.87 23.72 37.83
CA GLN A 106 -28.96 22.71 38.37
C GLN A 106 -29.67 21.38 38.58
N LYS A 107 -30.90 21.41 39.12
CA LYS A 107 -31.70 20.21 39.32
C LYS A 107 -31.97 19.49 38.00
N ALA A 108 -32.34 20.21 36.92
CA ALA A 108 -32.57 19.60 35.61
C ALA A 108 -31.34 18.80 35.12
N ILE A 109 -30.13 19.33 35.31
CA ILE A 109 -28.89 18.62 34.95
C ILE A 109 -28.64 17.40 35.81
N LEU A 110 -28.87 17.52 37.13
CA LEU A 110 -28.73 16.39 38.04
C LEU A 110 -29.76 15.30 37.72
N ASP A 111 -30.98 15.65 37.35
CA ASP A 111 -32.02 14.69 36.95
C ASP A 111 -31.61 13.93 35.68
N ILE A 112 -31.03 14.61 34.69
CA ILE A 112 -30.48 13.98 33.48
C ILE A 112 -29.39 12.97 33.83
N ALA A 113 -28.38 13.39 34.60
CA ALA A 113 -27.28 12.50 34.98
C ALA A 113 -27.77 11.30 35.83
N ASN A 114 -28.71 11.53 36.75
CA ASN A 114 -29.35 10.46 37.53
C ASN A 114 -30.20 9.53 36.66
N SER A 115 -30.84 10.01 35.59
CA SER A 115 -31.59 9.15 34.67
C SER A 115 -30.69 8.14 33.96
N PHE A 116 -29.47 8.54 33.59
CA PHE A 116 -28.46 7.63 33.05
C PHE A 116 -27.89 6.70 34.14
N ALA A 117 -27.61 7.23 35.33
CA ALA A 117 -27.13 6.45 36.47
C ALA A 117 -28.10 5.32 36.87
N ALA A 118 -29.41 5.58 36.79
CA ALA A 118 -30.46 4.62 37.13
C ALA A 118 -30.64 3.50 36.09
N ASN A 119 -30.10 3.65 34.87
CA ASN A 119 -30.13 2.58 33.87
C ASN A 119 -28.81 1.81 33.91
N SER A 120 -28.81 0.67 34.59
CA SER A 120 -27.62 -0.18 34.78
C SER A 120 -27.08 -0.82 33.48
N ASN A 121 -27.79 -0.72 32.34
CA ASN A 121 -27.27 -1.21 31.05
C ASN A 121 -26.31 -0.23 30.35
N LEU A 122 -26.30 1.06 30.72
CA LEU A 122 -25.41 2.03 30.08
C LEU A 122 -23.93 1.72 30.35
N VAL A 123 -23.08 1.67 29.34
CA VAL A 123 -21.63 1.53 29.57
C VAL A 123 -20.93 2.88 29.60
N ALA A 124 -21.44 3.84 28.84
CA ALA A 124 -20.85 5.15 28.68
C ALA A 124 -21.91 6.24 28.50
N VAL A 125 -21.55 7.48 28.81
CA VAL A 125 -22.28 8.69 28.45
C VAL A 125 -21.36 9.62 27.65
N ILE A 126 -21.85 10.11 26.52
CA ILE A 126 -21.23 11.15 25.72
C ILE A 126 -21.99 12.46 25.94
N GLY A 127 -21.28 13.50 26.35
CA GLY A 127 -21.89 14.81 26.64
C GLY A 127 -21.00 15.63 27.57
N HIS A 128 -21.45 16.67 28.22
CA HIS A 128 -22.63 17.46 27.97
C HIS A 128 -22.27 18.65 27.08
N SER A 129 -23.24 19.49 26.71
CA SER A 129 -23.00 20.60 25.77
C SER A 129 -22.21 21.79 26.30
N SER A 130 -21.91 21.83 27.61
CA SER A 130 -21.12 22.91 28.20
C SER A 130 -20.34 22.46 29.44
N SER A 131 -19.27 23.20 29.75
CA SER A 131 -18.41 22.92 30.91
C SER A 131 -19.15 22.87 32.27
N PRO A 132 -20.08 23.79 32.60
CA PRO A 132 -20.80 23.71 33.87
C PRO A 132 -21.69 22.47 34.01
N ILE A 133 -22.35 22.07 32.91
CA ILE A 133 -23.22 20.89 32.89
C ILE A 133 -22.37 19.63 33.04
N ALA A 134 -21.32 19.49 32.23
CA ALA A 134 -20.41 18.35 32.26
C ALA A 134 -19.74 18.17 33.62
N LEU A 135 -19.30 19.26 34.26
CA LEU A 135 -18.69 19.21 35.59
C LEU A 135 -19.66 18.66 36.64
N LEU A 136 -20.92 19.12 36.64
CA LEU A 136 -21.92 18.64 37.59
C LEU A 136 -22.25 17.15 37.37
N ALA A 137 -22.44 16.75 36.11
CA ALA A 137 -22.78 15.36 35.77
C ALA A 137 -21.62 14.38 36.04
N SER A 138 -20.37 14.81 35.85
CA SER A 138 -19.17 13.96 36.04
C SER A 138 -19.09 13.32 37.43
N VAL A 139 -19.56 14.01 38.47
CA VAL A 139 -19.57 13.50 39.85
C VAL A 139 -20.52 12.30 39.98
N ILE A 140 -21.69 12.36 39.34
CA ILE A 140 -22.68 11.27 39.35
C ILE A 140 -22.12 10.08 38.56
N TYR A 141 -21.59 10.31 37.36
CA TYR A 141 -21.03 9.25 36.52
C TYR A 141 -19.85 8.54 37.19
N GLN A 142 -18.94 9.30 37.83
CA GLN A 142 -17.84 8.72 38.61
C GLN A 142 -18.34 7.78 39.71
N ASN A 143 -19.34 8.23 40.49
CA ASN A 143 -19.87 7.44 41.61
C ASN A 143 -20.71 6.25 41.15
N SER A 144 -21.37 6.36 39.99
CA SER A 144 -22.22 5.32 39.41
C SER A 144 -21.46 4.35 38.48
N GLY A 145 -20.15 4.52 38.33
CA GLY A 145 -19.29 3.69 37.49
C GLY A 145 -19.63 3.76 35.99
N ILE A 146 -20.04 4.93 35.49
CA ILE A 146 -20.34 5.16 34.07
C ILE A 146 -19.14 5.86 33.43
N LEU A 147 -18.63 5.32 32.33
CA LEU A 147 -17.62 6.01 31.51
C LEU A 147 -18.20 7.31 30.94
N PHE A 148 -17.55 8.44 31.16
CA PHE A 148 -18.00 9.74 30.70
C PHE A 148 -16.99 10.36 29.73
N LEU A 149 -17.42 10.55 28.48
CA LEU A 149 -16.64 11.18 27.42
C LEU A 149 -17.19 12.57 27.11
N SER A 150 -16.39 13.62 27.35
CA SER A 150 -16.80 14.99 27.07
C SER A 150 -16.25 15.57 25.76
N PRO A 151 -17.13 15.87 24.78
CA PRO A 151 -16.71 16.33 23.46
C PRO A 151 -16.54 17.85 23.36
N VAL A 152 -17.06 18.65 24.30
CA VAL A 152 -16.99 20.12 24.22
C VAL A 152 -16.64 20.87 25.51
N ALA A 153 -16.59 20.22 26.68
CA ALA A 153 -16.29 20.89 27.94
C ALA A 153 -14.78 21.17 28.13
N ARG A 154 -14.36 22.42 28.03
CA ARG A 154 -12.93 22.83 28.08
C ARG A 154 -12.40 23.22 29.45
N TYR A 155 -13.28 23.47 30.43
CA TYR A 155 -12.90 23.99 31.73
C TYR A 155 -11.99 23.02 32.49
N SER A 156 -10.79 23.45 32.90
CA SER A 156 -9.76 22.54 33.42
C SER A 156 -10.23 21.69 34.61
N LYS A 157 -11.14 22.23 35.44
CA LYS A 157 -11.66 21.52 36.62
C LYS A 157 -12.39 20.21 36.32
N LEU A 158 -12.90 20.00 35.11
CA LEU A 158 -13.59 18.75 34.77
C LEU A 158 -12.71 17.51 35.04
N THR A 159 -11.44 17.55 34.64
CA THR A 159 -10.46 16.47 34.88
C THR A 159 -9.58 16.72 36.10
N GLY A 160 -9.73 17.88 36.76
CA GLY A 160 -8.96 18.24 37.96
C GLY A 160 -9.27 17.40 39.20
N HIS A 161 -10.37 16.63 39.17
CA HIS A 161 -10.75 15.70 40.24
C HIS A 161 -10.03 14.34 40.14
N ASN A 162 -9.29 14.06 39.07
CA ASN A 162 -8.65 12.76 38.79
C ASN A 162 -9.63 11.57 38.86
N PHE A 163 -10.82 11.76 38.29
CA PHE A 163 -11.84 10.72 38.19
C PHE A 163 -11.43 9.59 37.26
N ASP A 164 -11.77 8.36 37.65
CA ASP A 164 -11.45 7.13 36.92
C ASP A 164 -12.27 6.99 35.64
N TYR A 165 -13.45 7.58 35.58
CA TYR A 165 -14.36 7.42 34.45
C TYR A 165 -14.49 8.67 33.57
N THR A 166 -13.83 9.79 33.88
CA THR A 166 -14.03 11.05 33.14
C THR A 166 -12.91 11.33 32.16
N PHE A 167 -13.27 11.58 30.90
CA PHE A 167 -12.35 11.91 29.82
C PHE A 167 -12.87 13.07 28.97
N ARG A 168 -11.97 13.71 28.24
CA ARG A 168 -12.30 14.70 27.20
C ARG A 168 -11.81 14.24 25.85
N THR A 169 -12.67 14.31 24.84
CA THR A 169 -12.27 14.07 23.44
C THR A 169 -11.89 15.36 22.69
N LEU A 170 -11.84 16.49 23.42
CA LEU A 170 -11.29 17.76 22.97
C LEU A 170 -10.19 18.35 23.89
N LEU A 171 -9.58 19.44 23.43
CA LEU A 171 -8.58 20.21 24.16
C LEU A 171 -9.14 20.96 25.37
N ALA A 172 -8.39 20.96 26.48
CA ALA A 172 -8.63 21.85 27.60
C ALA A 172 -8.31 23.33 27.25
N ASN A 173 -8.82 24.26 28.05
CA ASN A 173 -8.57 25.70 27.86
C ASN A 173 -7.08 26.06 27.89
N ASP A 174 -6.30 25.42 28.77
CA ASP A 174 -4.87 25.70 28.89
C ASP A 174 -4.10 25.33 27.62
N ASP A 175 -4.36 24.13 27.07
CA ASP A 175 -3.77 23.66 25.81
C ASP A 175 -4.19 24.54 24.62
N THR A 176 -5.47 24.98 24.59
CA THR A 176 -6.00 25.90 23.58
C THR A 176 -5.31 27.26 23.66
N ALA A 177 -5.24 27.85 24.86
CA ALA A 177 -4.60 29.12 25.13
C ALA A 177 -3.12 29.11 24.73
N MET A 178 -2.39 28.05 25.09
CA MET A 178 -0.99 27.87 24.71
C MET A 178 -0.83 27.90 23.19
N GLN A 179 -1.63 27.14 22.46
CA GLN A 179 -1.53 27.06 21.00
C GLN A 179 -1.91 28.38 20.31
N VAL A 180 -2.94 29.07 20.79
CA VAL A 180 -3.35 30.38 20.23
C VAL A 180 -2.32 31.47 20.56
N ALA A 181 -1.70 31.46 21.75
CA ALA A 181 -0.62 32.38 22.09
C ALA A 181 0.64 32.13 21.25
N ASN A 182 1.00 30.86 21.03
CA ASN A 182 2.08 30.46 20.12
C ASN A 182 1.83 30.96 18.69
N TYR A 183 0.61 30.78 18.20
CA TYR A 183 0.19 31.26 16.89
C TYR A 183 0.27 32.80 16.80
N ALA A 184 -0.22 33.52 17.81
CA ALA A 184 -0.16 34.97 17.86
C ALA A 184 1.30 35.49 17.80
N ALA A 185 2.20 34.84 18.52
CA ALA A 185 3.63 35.15 18.50
C ALA A 185 4.25 34.87 17.12
N GLN A 186 3.90 33.76 16.48
CA GLN A 186 4.36 33.40 15.13
C GLN A 186 3.91 34.44 14.08
N LYS A 187 2.70 35.00 14.22
CA LYS A 187 2.21 36.08 13.37
C LYS A 187 2.79 37.46 13.72
N GLY A 188 3.59 37.54 14.77
CA GLY A 188 4.24 38.78 15.20
C GLY A 188 3.31 39.74 15.95
N TYR A 189 2.16 39.26 16.46
CA TYR A 189 1.27 40.08 17.28
C TYR A 189 1.93 40.35 18.63
N LYS A 190 2.16 41.63 18.95
CA LYS A 190 2.85 42.05 20.17
C LYS A 190 1.94 42.78 21.13
N ASN A 191 0.91 43.47 20.65
CA ASN A 191 0.00 44.27 21.45
C ASN A 191 -1.42 43.75 21.25
N ILE A 192 -1.94 43.05 22.26
CA ILE A 192 -3.16 42.26 22.14
C ILE A 192 -4.21 42.81 23.10
N ALA A 193 -5.44 42.97 22.61
CA ALA A 193 -6.61 43.22 23.44
C ALA A 193 -7.28 41.90 23.82
N ILE A 194 -7.73 41.76 25.06
CA ILE A 194 -8.49 40.60 25.53
C ILE A 194 -9.92 41.03 25.85
N LEU A 195 -10.88 40.43 25.16
CA LEU A 195 -12.30 40.53 25.45
C LEU A 195 -12.79 39.16 25.91
N HIS A 196 -13.47 39.07 27.05
CA HIS A 196 -13.97 37.77 27.50
C HIS A 196 -15.35 37.81 28.19
N SER A 197 -16.09 36.72 28.05
CA SER A 197 -17.27 36.45 28.86
C SER A 197 -16.88 36.24 30.33
N ARG A 198 -17.80 36.56 31.25
CA ARG A 198 -17.61 36.42 32.71
C ARG A 198 -17.84 35.01 33.24
N ASP A 199 -18.20 34.05 32.41
CA ASP A 199 -18.27 32.66 32.83
C ASP A 199 -16.87 32.09 33.14
N ASN A 200 -16.84 31.04 33.96
CA ASN A 200 -15.59 30.44 34.45
C ASN A 200 -14.70 29.91 33.32
N SER A 201 -15.29 29.32 32.28
CA SER A 201 -14.54 28.71 31.18
C SER A 201 -13.86 29.78 30.33
N SER A 202 -14.60 30.82 29.95
CA SER A 202 -14.05 31.92 29.14
C SER A 202 -13.04 32.76 29.91
N THR A 203 -13.26 32.95 31.22
CA THR A 203 -12.31 33.64 32.10
C THR A 203 -11.00 32.85 32.21
N GLU A 204 -11.08 31.53 32.43
CA GLU A 204 -9.90 30.66 32.47
C GLU A 204 -9.12 30.70 31.15
N LEU A 205 -9.81 30.60 30.01
CA LEU A 205 -9.18 30.68 28.69
C LEU A 205 -8.47 32.03 28.47
N ALA A 206 -9.09 33.15 28.87
CA ALA A 206 -8.51 34.48 28.78
C ALA A 206 -7.28 34.65 29.69
N GLU A 207 -7.31 34.09 30.90
CA GLU A 207 -6.20 34.11 31.84
C GLU A 207 -5.02 33.26 31.37
N ALA A 208 -5.31 32.03 30.92
CA ALA A 208 -4.29 31.15 30.35
C ALA A 208 -3.65 31.79 29.10
N PHE A 209 -4.45 32.36 28.20
CA PHE A 209 -3.93 33.04 27.01
C PHE A 209 -3.04 34.23 27.40
N SER A 210 -3.49 35.07 28.33
CA SER A 210 -2.70 36.19 28.85
C SER A 210 -1.37 35.71 29.42
N THR A 211 -1.38 34.61 30.18
CA THR A 211 -0.18 34.03 30.79
C THR A 211 0.80 33.55 29.73
N TYR A 212 0.36 32.73 28.77
CA TYR A 212 1.24 32.25 27.70
C TYR A 212 1.75 33.37 26.79
N ALA A 213 0.89 34.32 26.43
CA ALA A 213 1.26 35.44 25.57
C ALA A 213 2.32 36.35 26.22
N VAL A 214 2.18 36.64 27.52
CA VAL A 214 3.12 37.48 28.27
C VAL A 214 4.39 36.69 28.61
N ASP A 215 4.26 35.56 29.32
CA ASP A 215 5.39 34.89 29.96
C ASP A 215 6.26 34.12 28.95
N LYS A 216 5.66 33.59 27.87
CA LYS A 216 6.41 32.83 26.85
C LYS A 216 6.81 33.65 25.64
N HIS A 217 6.04 34.68 25.30
CA HIS A 217 6.19 35.41 24.03
C HIS A 217 6.42 36.92 24.17
N ALA A 218 6.44 37.42 25.41
CA ALA A 218 6.63 38.83 25.74
C ALA A 218 5.67 39.75 24.97
N ALA A 219 4.41 39.33 24.84
CA ALA A 219 3.33 40.19 24.33
C ALA A 219 2.87 41.18 25.42
N ASN A 220 2.38 42.34 24.99
CA ASN A 220 1.75 43.35 25.81
C ASN A 220 0.23 43.19 25.74
N ILE A 221 -0.42 42.91 26.87
CA ILE A 221 -1.87 42.98 26.96
C ILE A 221 -2.27 44.44 27.16
N VAL A 222 -2.56 45.14 26.06
CA VAL A 222 -2.78 46.59 26.02
C VAL A 222 -4.21 46.99 26.40
N PHE A 223 -5.12 46.02 26.41
CA PHE A 223 -6.51 46.22 26.80
C PHE A 223 -7.10 44.91 27.31
N ARG A 224 -7.86 44.96 28.40
CA ARG A 224 -8.61 43.81 28.90
C ARG A 224 -9.95 44.25 29.45
N ARG A 225 -11.02 43.64 28.95
CA ARG A 225 -12.39 43.87 29.42
C ARG A 225 -13.19 42.59 29.38
N SER A 226 -14.13 42.50 30.33
CA SER A 226 -15.09 41.42 30.42
C SER A 226 -16.49 41.90 30.03
N PHE A 227 -17.35 41.00 29.54
CA PHE A 227 -18.78 41.24 29.31
C PHE A 227 -19.63 40.08 29.85
N PHE A 228 -20.92 40.31 30.04
CA PHE A 228 -21.87 39.25 30.42
C PHE A 228 -22.39 38.52 29.19
N ASP A 229 -22.74 37.24 29.31
CA ASP A 229 -23.23 36.44 28.18
C ASP A 229 -24.57 36.93 27.63
N ASN A 230 -25.38 37.57 28.47
CA ASN A 230 -26.68 38.15 28.08
C ASN A 230 -26.57 39.64 27.69
N VAL A 231 -25.37 40.14 27.40
CA VAL A 231 -25.17 41.56 27.11
C VAL A 231 -25.92 42.00 25.84
N VAL A 232 -26.86 42.92 26.02
CA VAL A 232 -27.63 43.47 24.90
C VAL A 232 -26.82 44.50 24.11
N ASN A 233 -26.00 45.31 24.79
CA ASN A 233 -25.22 46.37 24.16
C ASN A 233 -23.74 46.27 24.52
N ILE A 234 -22.88 46.17 23.50
CA ILE A 234 -21.43 46.12 23.63
C ILE A 234 -20.75 47.35 23.00
N ILE A 235 -21.51 48.37 22.58
CA ILE A 235 -20.98 49.56 21.90
C ILE A 235 -19.93 50.25 22.75
N ASP A 236 -20.18 50.44 24.05
CA ASP A 236 -19.23 51.08 24.97
C ASP A 236 -17.90 50.30 25.05
N LEU A 237 -17.98 48.97 25.05
CA LEU A 237 -16.81 48.10 25.00
C LEU A 237 -16.00 48.32 23.71
N ILE A 238 -16.68 48.47 22.58
CA ILE A 238 -16.02 48.70 21.28
C ILE A 238 -15.47 50.12 21.18
N ILE A 239 -16.11 51.13 21.77
CA ILE A 239 -15.57 52.50 21.89
C ILE A 239 -14.25 52.46 22.65
N ASP A 240 -14.23 51.81 23.82
CA ASP A 240 -13.02 51.64 24.62
C ASP A 240 -11.92 50.91 23.82
N LEU A 241 -12.27 49.81 23.13
CA LEU A 241 -11.33 49.05 22.29
C LEU A 241 -10.71 49.91 21.18
N LYS A 242 -11.51 50.74 20.51
CA LYS A 242 -11.06 51.61 19.41
C LYS A 242 -10.06 52.68 19.89
N ASN A 243 -10.17 53.11 21.14
CA ASN A 243 -9.26 54.09 21.73
C ASN A 243 -7.89 53.49 22.11
N VAL A 244 -7.73 52.17 22.02
CA VAL A 244 -6.46 51.49 22.28
C VAL A 244 -5.46 51.78 21.16
N GLN A 245 -4.33 52.38 21.52
CA GLN A 245 -3.25 52.64 20.57
C GLN A 245 -2.38 51.41 20.35
N LYS A 246 -1.83 51.28 19.14
CA LYS A 246 -0.91 50.20 18.73
C LYS A 246 -1.51 48.81 18.98
N LEU A 247 -2.75 48.59 18.58
CA LEU A 247 -3.39 47.28 18.67
C LEU A 247 -3.04 46.43 17.44
N ASP A 248 -2.55 45.21 17.67
CA ASP A 248 -2.20 44.25 16.62
C ASP A 248 -3.31 43.21 16.39
N ALA A 249 -3.89 42.68 17.48
CA ALA A 249 -4.95 41.67 17.43
C ALA A 249 -5.92 41.78 18.61
N VAL A 250 -7.14 41.28 18.41
CA VAL A 250 -8.17 41.14 19.45
C VAL A 250 -8.36 39.66 19.75
N PHE A 251 -8.05 39.25 20.97
CA PHE A 251 -8.38 37.93 21.50
C PHE A 251 -9.78 37.94 22.12
N ILE A 252 -10.67 37.08 21.63
CA ILE A 252 -12.01 36.86 22.18
C ILE A 252 -12.08 35.48 22.85
N ALA A 253 -12.48 35.45 24.12
CA ALA A 253 -12.87 34.23 24.82
C ALA A 253 -14.34 34.30 25.24
N THR A 254 -15.19 33.52 24.61
CA THR A 254 -16.60 33.34 24.99
C THR A 254 -17.02 31.93 24.60
N SER A 255 -17.98 31.35 25.32
CA SER A 255 -18.64 30.10 24.94
C SER A 255 -19.78 30.30 23.92
N SER A 256 -20.20 31.55 23.68
CA SER A 256 -21.31 31.88 22.79
C SER A 256 -20.84 32.28 21.40
N GLY A 257 -21.14 31.44 20.41
CA GLY A 257 -20.89 31.74 18.99
C GLY A 257 -21.61 33.02 18.53
N GLU A 258 -22.86 33.21 18.94
CA GLU A 258 -23.65 34.42 18.62
C GLU A 258 -23.02 35.69 19.20
N LEU A 259 -22.57 35.63 20.46
CA LEU A 259 -21.97 36.79 21.10
C LEU A 259 -20.61 37.12 20.48
N SER A 260 -19.80 36.10 20.13
CA SER A 260 -18.56 36.31 19.40
C SER A 260 -18.80 36.98 18.03
N ALA A 261 -19.84 36.55 17.31
CA ALA A 261 -20.23 37.11 16.01
C ALA A 261 -20.68 38.56 16.15
N LYS A 262 -21.47 38.88 17.18
CA LYS A 262 -21.93 40.24 17.50
C LYS A 262 -20.76 41.16 17.89
N VAL A 263 -19.83 40.69 18.72
CA VAL A 263 -18.59 41.43 19.06
C VAL A 263 -17.79 41.75 17.81
N TYR A 264 -17.63 40.77 16.93
CA TYR A 264 -16.92 40.93 15.68
C TYR A 264 -17.62 41.92 14.74
N GLU A 265 -18.92 41.71 14.46
CA GLU A 265 -19.73 42.57 13.59
C GLU A 265 -19.69 44.04 14.03
N GLN A 266 -19.93 44.31 15.32
CA GLN A 266 -19.94 45.68 15.84
C GLN A 266 -18.54 46.30 15.83
N SER A 267 -17.50 45.53 16.14
CA SER A 267 -16.11 45.97 16.02
C SER A 267 -15.77 46.40 14.59
N ARG A 268 -16.12 45.56 13.60
CA ARG A 268 -15.89 45.86 12.17
C ARG A 268 -16.68 47.09 11.73
N SER A 269 -17.95 47.18 12.09
CA SER A 269 -18.83 48.33 11.80
C SER A 269 -18.30 49.66 12.36
N MET A 270 -17.58 49.61 13.48
CA MET A 270 -17.00 50.78 14.14
C MET A 270 -15.55 51.09 13.70
N GLY A 271 -15.00 50.30 12.77
CA GLY A 271 -13.72 50.53 12.11
C GLY A 271 -12.52 49.82 12.74
N VAL A 272 -12.73 48.78 13.56
CA VAL A 272 -11.64 47.92 14.05
C VAL A 272 -11.15 47.02 12.92
N LYS A 273 -9.88 47.19 12.53
CA LYS A 273 -9.28 46.52 11.34
C LYS A 273 -8.38 45.34 11.69
N GLN A 274 -8.00 45.21 12.95
CA GLN A 274 -7.09 44.19 13.47
C GLN A 274 -7.66 42.78 13.33
N ALA A 275 -6.78 41.78 13.30
CA ALA A 275 -7.19 40.38 13.27
C ALA A 275 -7.90 39.99 14.58
N PHE A 276 -8.92 39.14 14.48
CA PHE A 276 -9.50 38.46 15.62
C PHE A 276 -8.88 37.07 15.77
N ILE A 277 -8.52 36.73 17.00
CA ILE A 277 -8.07 35.41 17.44
C ILE A 277 -8.88 35.03 18.68
N GLY A 278 -8.89 33.77 19.10
CA GLY A 278 -9.76 33.40 20.23
C GLY A 278 -9.83 31.92 20.51
N GLY A 279 -10.94 31.51 21.13
CA GLY A 279 -11.33 30.12 21.30
C GLY A 279 -12.27 29.61 20.21
N GLU A 280 -12.96 28.53 20.50
CA GLU A 280 -13.86 27.79 19.60
C GLU A 280 -15.10 28.56 19.15
N ALA A 281 -15.54 29.58 19.89
CA ALA A 281 -16.74 30.33 19.51
C ALA A 281 -16.56 31.04 18.15
N LEU A 282 -15.30 31.25 17.73
CA LEU A 282 -14.98 31.78 16.41
C LEU A 282 -15.22 30.75 15.29
N ASP A 283 -15.28 29.45 15.62
CA ASP A 283 -15.56 28.36 14.68
C ASP A 283 -17.05 28.00 14.64
N THR A 284 -17.92 29.01 14.64
CA THR A 284 -19.38 28.81 14.60
C THR A 284 -19.98 29.46 13.37
N LYS A 285 -21.06 28.88 12.83
CA LYS A 285 -21.75 29.42 11.65
C LYS A 285 -22.08 30.92 11.77
N PRO A 286 -22.58 31.45 12.91
CA PRO A 286 -22.79 32.89 13.09
C PRO A 286 -21.51 33.70 12.89
N PHE A 287 -20.39 33.31 13.52
CA PHE A 287 -19.13 34.04 13.40
C PHE A 287 -18.55 33.97 11.99
N LEU A 288 -18.52 32.76 11.39
CA LEU A 288 -17.99 32.55 10.04
C LEU A 288 -18.79 33.33 9.00
N THR A 289 -20.10 33.51 9.20
CA THR A 289 -20.93 34.36 8.34
C THR A 289 -20.46 35.81 8.38
N GLN A 290 -20.15 36.33 9.57
CA GLN A 290 -19.62 37.69 9.71
C GLN A 290 -18.22 37.82 9.08
N VAL A 291 -17.35 36.82 9.26
CA VAL A 291 -16.02 36.80 8.61
C VAL A 291 -16.16 36.86 7.09
N SER A 292 -17.05 36.06 6.50
CA SER A 292 -17.32 36.06 5.05
C SER A 292 -17.85 37.41 4.53
N GLN A 293 -18.63 38.14 5.34
CA GLN A 293 -19.13 39.46 4.96
C GLN A 293 -18.03 40.53 5.00
N TRP A 294 -17.19 40.53 6.04
CA TRP A 294 -16.27 41.64 6.31
C TRP A 294 -14.87 41.45 5.75
N GLU A 295 -14.32 40.23 5.75
CA GLU A 295 -12.89 40.04 5.47
C GLU A 295 -12.55 39.98 3.99
N ASN A 296 -13.52 40.04 3.07
CA ASN A 296 -13.23 40.21 1.65
C ASN A 296 -12.72 41.62 1.30
N ALA A 297 -12.86 42.59 2.21
CA ALA A 297 -12.31 43.93 2.07
C ALA A 297 -10.77 43.94 2.17
N LYS A 298 -10.10 44.77 1.36
CA LYS A 298 -8.62 44.80 1.25
C LYS A 298 -7.92 45.34 2.50
N ASP A 299 -8.60 46.15 3.31
CA ASP A 299 -8.04 46.88 4.45
C ASP A 299 -8.37 46.24 5.82
N ILE A 300 -8.95 45.04 5.80
CA ILE A 300 -9.25 44.25 6.99
C ILE A 300 -8.20 43.14 7.14
N GLN A 301 -7.55 43.07 8.30
CA GLN A 301 -6.68 41.95 8.63
C GLN A 301 -7.50 40.68 8.83
N LYS A 302 -6.97 39.56 8.32
CA LYS A 302 -7.61 38.26 8.38
C LYS A 302 -7.61 37.71 9.80
N SER A 303 -8.76 37.28 10.28
CA SER A 303 -8.88 36.59 11.56
C SER A 303 -8.31 35.18 11.46
N ALA A 304 -7.85 34.65 12.60
CA ALA A 304 -7.39 33.28 12.72
C ALA A 304 -8.38 32.51 13.59
N ILE A 305 -9.13 31.62 12.96
CA ILE A 305 -10.16 30.85 13.66
C ILE A 305 -9.54 29.50 14.04
N PRO A 306 -9.35 29.20 15.34
CA PRO A 306 -8.88 27.88 15.76
C PRO A 306 -9.95 26.83 15.47
N THR A 307 -9.54 25.68 14.95
CA THR A 307 -10.44 24.58 14.62
C THR A 307 -9.73 23.24 14.75
N LEU A 308 -10.50 22.20 15.08
CA LEU A 308 -10.04 20.81 15.02
C LEU A 308 -10.46 20.13 13.71
N PHE A 309 -11.24 20.80 12.86
CA PHE A 309 -11.78 20.20 11.64
C PHE A 309 -11.20 20.86 10.38
N ASN A 310 -10.35 20.11 9.66
CA ASN A 310 -9.80 20.52 8.37
C ASN A 310 -10.58 19.87 7.23
N ALA A 311 -11.62 20.56 6.74
CA ALA A 311 -12.46 20.10 5.64
C ALA A 311 -11.73 19.95 4.30
N SER A 312 -10.55 20.56 4.15
CA SER A 312 -9.73 20.45 2.93
C SER A 312 -8.76 19.25 2.96
N SER A 313 -8.58 18.61 4.11
CA SER A 313 -7.78 17.38 4.21
C SER A 313 -8.51 16.20 3.52
N PRO A 314 -7.80 15.15 3.04
CA PRO A 314 -8.44 13.98 2.46
C PRO A 314 -9.51 13.35 3.37
N LYS A 315 -9.21 13.21 4.68
CA LYS A 315 -10.18 12.71 5.68
C LYS A 315 -11.38 13.64 5.86
N GLY A 316 -11.13 14.95 5.91
CA GLY A 316 -12.18 15.95 6.00
C GLY A 316 -13.09 15.94 4.78
N GLN A 317 -12.54 15.81 3.58
CA GLN A 317 -13.31 15.71 2.34
C GLN A 317 -14.16 14.44 2.27
N ASP A 318 -13.61 13.30 2.71
CA ASP A 318 -14.37 12.05 2.82
C ASP A 318 -15.54 12.18 3.80
N PHE A 319 -15.28 12.72 5.00
CA PHE A 319 -16.33 12.97 5.99
C PHE A 319 -17.42 13.91 5.46
N VAL A 320 -17.04 15.02 4.80
CA VAL A 320 -18.00 15.94 4.16
C VAL A 320 -18.87 15.20 3.14
N LYS A 321 -18.28 14.32 2.32
CA LYS A 321 -19.02 13.55 1.33
C LYS A 321 -20.02 12.61 1.99
N ARG A 322 -19.61 11.83 3.00
CA ARG A 322 -20.49 10.89 3.73
C ARG A 322 -21.60 11.62 4.48
N TYR A 323 -21.26 12.72 5.16
CA TYR A 323 -22.21 13.56 5.88
C TYR A 323 -23.29 14.14 4.93
N LYS A 324 -22.88 14.64 3.75
CA LYS A 324 -23.82 15.12 2.73
C LYS A 324 -24.69 14.02 2.12
N ASN A 325 -24.14 12.82 1.95
CA ASN A 325 -24.90 11.69 1.46
C ASN A 325 -26.00 11.28 2.45
N GLU A 326 -25.73 11.39 3.76
CA GLU A 326 -26.70 11.05 4.80
C GLU A 326 -27.75 12.14 5.01
N TYR A 327 -27.32 13.41 5.12
CA TYR A 327 -28.19 14.50 5.58
C TYR A 327 -28.65 15.45 4.46
N GLY A 328 -28.11 15.33 3.25
CA GLY A 328 -28.44 16.15 2.08
C GLY A 328 -27.27 16.97 1.54
N LEU A 329 -27.28 17.24 0.23
CA LEU A 329 -26.14 17.85 -0.49
C LEU A 329 -25.84 19.30 -0.07
N ASP A 330 -26.84 20.01 0.45
CA ASP A 330 -26.75 21.39 0.94
C ASP A 330 -26.24 21.48 2.39
N GLU A 331 -26.23 20.35 3.11
CA GLU A 331 -25.75 20.29 4.47
C GLU A 331 -24.22 20.28 4.52
N GLN A 332 -23.63 20.86 5.57
CA GLN A 332 -22.19 20.89 5.77
C GLN A 332 -21.88 20.50 7.22
N PRO A 333 -20.95 19.57 7.45
CA PRO A 333 -20.48 19.30 8.80
C PRO A 333 -19.72 20.51 9.34
N ASP A 334 -19.87 20.76 10.63
CA ASP A 334 -19.04 21.69 11.40
C ASP A 334 -18.06 20.94 12.32
N TYR A 335 -17.25 21.67 13.08
CA TYR A 335 -16.30 21.05 13.97
C TYR A 335 -16.98 20.23 15.09
N VAL A 336 -18.21 20.60 15.51
CA VAL A 336 -18.93 19.89 16.58
C VAL A 336 -19.47 18.56 16.06
N SER A 337 -19.96 18.52 14.82
CA SER A 337 -20.36 17.28 14.15
C SER A 337 -19.19 16.30 14.03
N THR A 338 -17.99 16.82 13.79
CA THR A 338 -16.77 16.01 13.77
C THR A 338 -16.45 15.45 15.15
N LEU A 339 -16.58 16.26 16.21
CA LEU A 339 -16.34 15.81 17.58
C LEU A 339 -17.38 14.77 18.04
N GLY A 340 -18.64 14.91 17.63
CA GLY A 340 -19.66 13.89 17.87
C GLY A 340 -19.32 12.57 17.21
N TYR A 341 -18.95 12.59 15.92
CA TYR A 341 -18.55 11.41 15.17
C TYR A 341 -17.31 10.74 15.78
N ASP A 342 -16.22 11.49 15.95
CA ASP A 342 -14.96 10.94 16.45
C ASP A 342 -15.08 10.41 17.89
N THR A 343 -15.92 11.00 18.73
CA THR A 343 -16.09 10.52 20.12
C THR A 343 -16.70 9.13 20.17
N VAL A 344 -17.66 8.84 19.27
CA VAL A 344 -18.22 7.49 19.13
C VAL A 344 -17.16 6.52 18.60
N VAL A 345 -16.38 6.92 17.58
CA VAL A 345 -15.31 6.08 17.04
C VAL A 345 -14.25 5.75 18.08
N VAL A 346 -13.82 6.74 18.86
CA VAL A 346 -12.83 6.55 19.95
C VAL A 346 -13.39 5.66 21.06
N LEU A 347 -14.68 5.78 21.38
CA LEU A 347 -15.35 4.88 22.32
C LEU A 347 -15.36 3.43 21.80
N ALA A 348 -15.78 3.23 20.55
CA ALA A 348 -15.80 1.92 19.92
C ALA A 348 -14.40 1.29 19.87
N HIS A 349 -13.38 2.07 19.50
CA HIS A 349 -11.98 1.65 19.53
C HIS A 349 -11.55 1.19 20.92
N ALA A 350 -11.88 1.95 21.97
CA ALA A 350 -11.52 1.61 23.33
C ALA A 350 -12.23 0.35 23.85
N ILE A 351 -13.51 0.15 23.49
CA ILE A 351 -14.25 -1.07 23.80
C ILE A 351 -13.58 -2.27 23.12
N GLN A 352 -13.23 -2.13 21.84
CA GLN A 352 -12.55 -3.18 21.10
C GLN A 352 -11.18 -3.51 21.70
N LEU A 353 -10.36 -2.50 22.05
CA LEU A 353 -9.08 -2.72 22.71
C LEU A 353 -9.22 -3.37 24.09
N ALA A 354 -10.28 -3.03 24.82
CA ALA A 354 -10.57 -3.63 26.12
C ALA A 354 -11.07 -5.07 26.00
N GLN A 355 -11.60 -5.47 24.82
CA GLN A 355 -12.37 -6.71 24.63
C GLN A 355 -13.46 -6.86 25.71
N SER A 356 -14.08 -5.74 26.06
CA SER A 356 -14.99 -5.66 27.20
C SER A 356 -15.90 -4.44 27.14
N THR A 357 -17.12 -4.62 27.61
CA THR A 357 -18.12 -3.57 27.78
C THR A 357 -18.13 -3.00 29.21
N ILE A 358 -17.27 -3.51 30.11
CA ILE A 358 -17.18 -3.04 31.49
C ILE A 358 -16.57 -1.63 31.53
N PRO A 359 -17.25 -0.62 32.10
CA PRO A 359 -16.82 0.79 32.02
C PRO A 359 -15.40 1.08 32.51
N VAL A 360 -14.92 0.38 33.54
CA VAL A 360 -13.57 0.61 34.09
C VAL A 360 -12.47 0.02 33.21
N GLU A 361 -12.78 -1.05 32.48
CA GLU A 361 -11.86 -1.69 31.54
C GLU A 361 -11.73 -0.83 30.28
N ILE A 362 -12.85 -0.30 29.76
CA ILE A 362 -12.86 0.69 28.68
C ILE A 362 -12.09 1.96 29.10
N ALA A 363 -12.31 2.46 30.32
CA ALA A 363 -11.57 3.61 30.85
C ALA A 363 -10.06 3.33 30.97
N THR A 364 -9.69 2.09 31.29
CA THR A 364 -8.28 1.67 31.34
C THR A 364 -7.69 1.63 29.93
N ALA A 365 -8.40 1.06 28.96
CA ALA A 365 -8.00 1.07 27.56
C ALA A 365 -7.79 2.50 27.04
N LEU A 366 -8.73 3.43 27.27
CA LEU A 366 -8.56 4.83 26.88
C LEU A 366 -7.29 5.49 27.46
N ARG A 367 -6.93 5.18 28.70
CA ARG A 367 -5.74 5.77 29.36
C ARG A 367 -4.42 5.27 28.80
N TYR A 368 -4.39 4.02 28.35
CA TYR A 368 -3.14 3.32 28.03
C TYR A 368 -3.05 2.86 26.58
N MET A 369 -4.08 3.09 25.76
CA MET A 369 -4.04 2.81 24.32
C MET A 369 -2.91 3.60 23.66
N ASP A 370 -2.31 2.98 22.64
CA ASP A 370 -1.40 3.70 21.76
C ASP A 370 -2.15 4.84 21.06
N PRO A 371 -1.45 5.92 20.68
CA PRO A 371 -2.11 7.02 20.02
C PRO A 371 -2.74 6.58 18.70
N CYS A 372 -4.01 6.95 18.51
CA CYS A 372 -4.71 6.81 17.25
C CYS A 372 -5.13 8.19 16.71
N GLN A 373 -5.56 8.27 15.46
CA GLN A 373 -6.08 9.50 14.87
C GLN A 373 -7.43 9.26 14.18
N HIS A 374 -8.20 10.34 14.05
CA HIS A 374 -9.41 10.35 13.23
C HIS A 374 -9.60 11.75 12.62
N ILE A 375 -10.82 12.17 12.28
CA ILE A 375 -11.10 13.40 11.51
C ILE A 375 -10.67 14.66 12.26
N ALA A 376 -10.90 14.73 13.57
CA ALA A 376 -10.52 15.84 14.45
C ALA A 376 -9.05 15.76 14.92
N GLY A 377 -8.26 14.84 14.37
CA GLY A 377 -6.84 14.67 14.66
C GLY A 377 -6.52 13.57 15.66
N LYS A 378 -5.40 13.71 16.36
CA LYS A 378 -4.83 12.70 17.26
C LYS A 378 -5.62 12.56 18.58
N TYR A 379 -5.74 11.33 19.06
CA TYR A 379 -6.24 10.94 20.36
C TYR A 379 -5.14 10.20 21.14
N GLU A 380 -4.67 10.83 22.20
CA GLU A 380 -3.72 10.29 23.17
C GLU A 380 -4.09 10.88 24.52
N PHE A 381 -4.42 10.05 25.51
CA PHE A 381 -4.92 10.54 26.79
C PHE A 381 -3.81 10.65 27.84
N LYS A 382 -3.89 11.69 28.65
CA LYS A 382 -3.15 11.86 29.90
C LYS A 382 -3.83 10.99 30.98
N PRO A 383 -3.14 10.62 32.06
CA PRO A 383 -3.73 9.82 33.14
C PRO A 383 -5.01 10.41 33.78
N ASN A 384 -5.15 11.73 33.76
CA ASN A 384 -6.32 12.45 34.28
C ASN A 384 -7.52 12.50 33.30
N GLY A 385 -7.42 11.90 32.12
CA GLY A 385 -8.47 11.88 31.10
C GLY A 385 -8.46 13.04 30.10
N ASP A 386 -7.51 13.99 30.21
CA ASP A 386 -7.32 15.03 29.18
C ASP A 386 -6.53 14.51 27.98
N LEU A 387 -6.65 15.19 26.85
CA LEU A 387 -5.81 14.88 25.69
C LEU A 387 -4.38 15.43 25.86
N LYS A 388 -3.44 14.72 25.23
CA LYS A 388 -2.03 15.08 25.07
C LYS A 388 -1.76 15.40 23.61
N ASN A 389 -1.01 16.48 23.38
CA ASN A 389 -0.44 16.84 22.06
C ASN A 389 -1.45 16.93 20.89
N LYS A 390 -2.76 17.13 21.15
CA LYS A 390 -3.74 17.36 20.08
C LYS A 390 -3.57 18.78 19.50
N ALA A 391 -3.42 18.87 18.18
CA ALA A 391 -3.05 20.12 17.52
C ALA A 391 -4.27 20.84 16.92
N LEU A 392 -4.29 22.17 17.06
CA LEU A 392 -5.24 23.04 16.37
C LEU A 392 -4.77 23.37 14.95
N PHE A 393 -5.72 23.43 14.04
CA PHE A 393 -5.61 24.19 12.80
C PHE A 393 -6.12 25.61 13.03
N PHE A 394 -5.62 26.55 12.23
CA PHE A 394 -6.10 27.92 12.14
C PHE A 394 -6.62 28.13 10.74
N LYS A 395 -7.93 28.37 10.62
CA LYS A 395 -8.55 28.65 9.33
C LYS A 395 -8.68 30.15 9.07
N HIS A 396 -8.46 30.52 7.82
CA HIS A 396 -8.43 31.89 7.31
C HIS A 396 -9.30 32.02 6.07
N LEU A 397 -10.06 33.11 5.97
CA LEU A 397 -10.81 33.37 4.76
C LEU A 397 -9.93 34.02 3.67
N LEU A 398 -9.68 33.29 2.58
CA LEU A 398 -8.98 33.76 1.39
C LEU A 398 -9.86 33.58 0.15
N LYS A 399 -10.20 34.70 -0.50
CA LYS A 399 -10.99 34.72 -1.76
C LYS A 399 -12.28 33.87 -1.69
N HIS A 400 -13.00 33.96 -0.57
CA HIS A 400 -14.24 33.23 -0.23
C HIS A 400 -14.07 31.79 0.28
N ASP A 401 -12.86 31.24 0.25
CA ASP A 401 -12.58 29.88 0.75
C ASP A 401 -11.80 29.92 2.06
N PHE A 402 -12.03 28.94 2.93
CA PHE A 402 -11.21 28.76 4.13
C PHE A 402 -9.94 27.97 3.79
N VAL A 403 -8.79 28.54 4.13
CA VAL A 403 -7.48 27.89 4.05
C VAL A 403 -6.99 27.60 5.46
N TYR A 404 -6.38 26.42 5.64
CA TYR A 404 -5.97 25.90 6.94
C TYR A 404 -4.45 25.96 7.11
N GLU A 405 -4.01 26.46 8.26
CA GLU A 405 -2.61 26.49 8.71
C GLU A 405 -2.50 25.72 10.04
N GLN A 406 -1.52 24.83 10.18
CA GLN A 406 -1.22 24.22 11.48
C GLN A 406 -0.36 25.14 12.34
N ALA A 407 -0.56 25.12 13.66
CA ALA A 407 0.39 25.76 14.58
C ALA A 407 1.79 25.14 14.44
N SER A 408 2.81 25.96 14.16
CA SER A 408 4.17 25.53 13.82
C SER A 408 4.96 24.82 14.93
N ASN A 409 4.38 24.66 16.12
CA ASN A 409 5.06 24.10 17.29
C ASN A 409 4.84 22.59 17.46
N VAL A 410 4.04 21.95 16.61
CA VAL A 410 4.12 20.50 16.43
C VAL A 410 5.37 20.27 15.61
N LYS A 411 6.45 19.76 16.23
CA LYS A 411 7.65 19.38 15.47
C LYS A 411 7.18 18.48 14.32
N ALA A 412 7.48 18.84 13.08
CA ALA A 412 7.26 17.99 11.90
C ALA A 412 7.89 16.58 12.01
N SER A 413 8.67 16.34 13.06
CA SER A 413 9.21 15.04 13.49
C SER A 413 8.16 14.07 14.06
N GLU A 414 6.93 14.51 14.38
CA GLU A 414 5.83 13.64 14.84
C GLU A 414 4.87 13.22 13.72
N THR A 415 5.26 13.31 12.44
CA THR A 415 4.59 12.53 11.37
C THR A 415 5.00 11.06 11.45
N VAL A 416 4.88 10.48 12.64
CA VAL A 416 4.74 9.04 12.80
C VAL A 416 3.43 8.68 12.11
N ASN A 417 3.39 7.55 11.43
CA ASN A 417 2.17 7.01 10.85
C ASN A 417 1.24 6.59 12.00
N ILE A 418 0.51 7.55 12.58
CA ILE A 418 -0.44 7.29 13.68
C ILE A 418 -1.59 6.48 13.07
N PRO A 419 -1.91 5.27 13.59
CA PRO A 419 -2.99 4.44 13.06
C PRO A 419 -4.37 5.13 13.20
N GLU A 420 -5.34 4.78 12.37
CA GLU A 420 -6.71 5.29 12.57
C GLU A 420 -7.36 4.63 13.79
N CYS A 421 -8.19 5.37 14.52
CA CYS A 421 -8.98 4.78 15.61
C CYS A 421 -10.03 3.77 15.10
N ASN A 422 -10.31 3.71 13.80
CA ASN A 422 -11.20 2.72 13.18
C ASN A 422 -10.45 1.69 12.31
N ASP A 423 -9.12 1.68 12.35
CA ASP A 423 -8.30 0.58 11.80
C ASP A 423 -8.25 -0.57 12.83
N ILE A 424 -9.44 -1.06 13.19
CA ILE A 424 -9.59 -2.26 14.02
C ILE A 424 -9.21 -3.44 13.14
N ASP A 425 -8.38 -4.34 13.66
CA ASP A 425 -7.97 -5.60 13.04
C ASP A 425 -8.43 -6.69 14.02
N ARG A 426 -9.65 -7.19 13.80
CA ARG A 426 -10.39 -8.05 14.74
C ARG A 426 -9.80 -9.43 14.81
N ASP A 427 -9.40 -9.98 13.67
CA ASP A 427 -8.74 -11.27 13.65
C ASP A 427 -7.23 -11.16 13.95
N HIS A 428 -6.64 -9.98 14.00
CA HIS A 428 -5.21 -9.75 14.26
C HIS A 428 -4.30 -10.29 13.14
N ASP A 429 -4.74 -10.21 11.89
CA ASP A 429 -3.96 -10.61 10.71
C ASP A 429 -3.05 -9.48 10.16
N THR A 430 -3.05 -8.31 10.81
CA THR A 430 -2.38 -7.04 10.48
C THR A 430 -3.05 -6.19 9.40
N ILE A 431 -4.20 -6.63 8.88
CA ILE A 431 -5.05 -5.92 7.93
C ILE A 431 -6.27 -5.38 8.69
N PRO A 432 -6.49 -4.05 8.67
CA PRO A 432 -7.68 -3.52 9.34
C PRO A 432 -8.98 -3.96 8.66
N ASP A 433 -10.00 -4.30 9.45
CA ASP A 433 -11.35 -4.76 9.06
C ASP A 433 -11.97 -3.89 7.95
N ASN A 434 -11.68 -2.58 7.94
CA ASN A 434 -12.21 -1.65 6.95
C ASN A 434 -11.66 -1.86 5.53
N VAL A 435 -10.56 -2.59 5.39
CA VAL A 435 -9.88 -2.95 4.15
C VAL A 435 -9.58 -4.45 4.08
N ASP A 436 -10.16 -5.23 4.99
CA ASP A 436 -10.09 -6.68 5.06
C ASP A 436 -11.34 -7.30 4.42
N ALA A 437 -11.13 -8.23 3.50
CA ALA A 437 -12.16 -9.01 2.84
C ALA A 437 -12.62 -10.22 3.68
N CYS A 438 -11.83 -10.64 4.66
CA CYS A 438 -12.05 -11.74 5.59
C CYS A 438 -11.68 -11.36 7.05
N PRO A 439 -12.34 -10.33 7.65
CA PRO A 439 -11.98 -9.74 8.94
C PRO A 439 -12.17 -10.64 10.19
N ASP A 440 -12.65 -11.87 9.99
CA ASP A 440 -13.03 -12.81 11.06
C ASP A 440 -12.24 -14.13 10.96
N SER A 441 -11.07 -14.14 10.29
CA SER A 441 -10.33 -15.37 10.05
C SER A 441 -9.75 -15.93 11.36
N THR A 442 -9.92 -17.22 11.62
CA THR A 442 -9.35 -17.84 12.82
C THR A 442 -7.82 -17.98 12.74
N ASP A 443 -7.13 -18.10 13.87
CA ASP A 443 -5.69 -18.36 13.91
C ASP A 443 -5.27 -19.62 13.13
N ALA A 444 -6.15 -20.61 13.05
CA ALA A 444 -5.94 -21.82 12.26
C ALA A 444 -5.98 -21.52 10.74
N GLU A 445 -6.86 -20.62 10.31
CA GLU A 445 -7.02 -20.23 8.91
C GLU A 445 -5.85 -19.35 8.44
N LYS A 446 -5.32 -18.51 9.31
CA LYS A 446 -4.19 -17.61 9.01
C LYS A 446 -2.81 -18.26 9.20
N VAL A 447 -2.73 -19.55 9.54
CA VAL A 447 -1.46 -20.22 9.85
C VAL A 447 -0.46 -20.22 8.69
N LYS A 448 -0.97 -20.14 7.45
CA LYS A 448 -0.18 -20.02 6.21
C LYS A 448 0.00 -18.57 5.74
N GLY A 449 -0.53 -17.62 6.50
CA GLY A 449 -0.56 -16.19 6.18
C GLY A 449 -1.88 -15.77 5.52
N VAL A 450 -1.96 -14.46 5.28
CA VAL A 450 -3.10 -13.78 4.65
C VAL A 450 -2.63 -12.97 3.43
N ARG A 451 -3.53 -12.74 2.48
CA ARG A 451 -3.25 -11.94 1.28
C ARG A 451 -3.15 -10.47 1.66
N VAL A 452 -2.01 -9.83 1.39
CA VAL A 452 -1.79 -8.42 1.79
C VAL A 452 -2.31 -7.38 0.78
N GLN A 453 -2.74 -7.81 -0.41
CA GLN A 453 -3.20 -6.95 -1.51
C GLN A 453 -4.25 -7.67 -2.37
N GLY A 454 -4.98 -6.91 -3.20
CA GLY A 454 -5.99 -7.44 -4.13
C GLY A 454 -7.41 -7.41 -3.56
N ALA A 455 -8.36 -8.03 -4.28
CA ALA A 455 -9.77 -8.07 -3.88
C ALA A 455 -10.00 -8.96 -2.64
N ASN A 456 -9.13 -9.95 -2.41
CA ASN A 456 -9.20 -10.88 -1.28
C ASN A 456 -8.17 -10.50 -0.20
N LYS A 457 -7.88 -9.21 -0.04
CA LYS A 457 -6.93 -8.72 0.97
C LYS A 457 -7.44 -9.11 2.37
N GLY A 458 -6.59 -9.66 3.23
CA GLY A 458 -6.88 -10.20 4.57
C GLY A 458 -7.46 -11.62 4.61
N CYS A 459 -7.85 -12.17 3.45
CA CYS A 459 -8.22 -13.58 3.36
C CYS A 459 -7.01 -14.53 3.44
N PRO A 460 -7.20 -15.77 3.94
CA PRO A 460 -6.19 -16.82 3.90
C PRO A 460 -5.54 -16.96 2.52
N VAL A 461 -4.23 -17.19 2.49
CA VAL A 461 -3.51 -17.40 1.23
C VAL A 461 -4.02 -18.65 0.53
N ASP A 462 -4.17 -18.52 -0.78
CA ASP A 462 -4.46 -19.56 -1.77
C ASP A 462 -3.43 -19.30 -2.89
N THR A 463 -2.42 -20.15 -2.97
CA THR A 463 -1.19 -19.93 -3.74
C THR A 463 -1.36 -20.28 -5.23
N ASP A 464 -2.13 -21.32 -5.57
CA ASP A 464 -2.36 -21.79 -6.94
C ASP A 464 -3.73 -21.38 -7.51
N GLU A 465 -4.53 -20.64 -6.75
CA GLU A 465 -5.82 -20.06 -7.15
C GLU A 465 -6.86 -21.12 -7.54
N ASP A 466 -6.93 -22.22 -6.79
CA ASP A 466 -7.84 -23.35 -7.03
C ASP A 466 -9.10 -23.35 -6.14
N ASP A 467 -9.30 -22.26 -5.39
CA ASP A 467 -10.37 -22.03 -4.41
C ASP A 467 -10.26 -22.86 -3.11
N VAL A 468 -9.15 -23.58 -2.89
CA VAL A 468 -8.81 -24.26 -1.64
C VAL A 468 -7.65 -23.54 -0.94
N PRO A 469 -7.87 -22.87 0.19
CA PRO A 469 -6.80 -22.13 0.87
C PRO A 469 -5.65 -23.03 1.37
N ASP A 470 -4.41 -22.52 1.34
CA ASP A 470 -3.15 -23.22 1.66
C ASP A 470 -3.14 -23.96 3.02
N PHE A 471 -3.96 -23.52 3.98
CA PHE A 471 -4.05 -24.15 5.30
C PHE A 471 -4.89 -25.44 5.31
N LYS A 472 -5.76 -25.62 4.31
CA LYS A 472 -6.53 -26.85 4.04
C LYS A 472 -5.99 -27.62 2.85
N ASP A 473 -5.16 -26.98 2.04
CA ASP A 473 -4.63 -27.55 0.81
C ASP A 473 -3.38 -28.41 1.05
N SER A 474 -3.46 -29.67 0.61
CA SER A 474 -2.37 -30.64 0.63
C SER A 474 -1.45 -30.55 -0.59
N CYS A 475 -1.92 -29.88 -1.65
CA CYS A 475 -1.32 -29.74 -2.96
C CYS A 475 -1.22 -28.26 -3.42
N SER A 476 -0.98 -27.32 -2.50
CA SER A 476 -1.02 -25.84 -2.66
C SER A 476 -0.05 -25.16 -3.64
N ALA A 477 0.49 -25.89 -4.60
CA ALA A 477 1.43 -25.39 -5.60
C ALA A 477 1.15 -26.00 -6.98
N ASN A 478 -0.09 -26.41 -7.24
CA ASN A 478 -0.49 -26.90 -8.53
C ASN A 478 -0.38 -25.81 -9.60
N THR A 479 -0.21 -26.23 -10.84
CA THR A 479 -0.32 -25.37 -12.00
C THR A 479 -1.78 -25.27 -12.45
N LYS A 480 -2.11 -24.20 -13.19
CA LYS A 480 -3.44 -24.04 -13.82
C LYS A 480 -3.87 -25.21 -14.71
N ARG A 481 -2.91 -26.00 -15.19
CA ARG A 481 -3.18 -27.20 -15.96
C ARG A 481 -3.61 -28.34 -15.04
N GLU A 482 -2.91 -28.54 -13.93
CA GLU A 482 -3.20 -29.60 -12.96
C GLU A 482 -4.58 -29.41 -12.32
N THR A 483 -5.01 -28.16 -12.13
CA THR A 483 -6.33 -27.83 -11.56
C THR A 483 -7.42 -27.62 -12.62
N ALA A 484 -7.13 -27.84 -13.91
CA ALA A 484 -8.06 -27.55 -15.00
C ALA A 484 -9.36 -28.39 -14.94
N HIS A 485 -9.28 -29.60 -14.40
CA HIS A 485 -10.42 -30.50 -14.17
C HIS A 485 -10.94 -30.44 -12.73
N GLY A 486 -10.59 -29.38 -12.01
CA GLY A 486 -10.92 -29.18 -10.61
C GLY A 486 -10.04 -29.99 -9.66
N VAL A 487 -10.23 -29.71 -8.37
CA VAL A 487 -9.51 -30.34 -7.27
C VAL A 487 -10.47 -31.01 -6.29
N ASP A 488 -9.96 -31.94 -5.51
CA ASP A 488 -10.68 -32.57 -4.41
C ASP A 488 -10.80 -31.62 -3.19
N PRO A 489 -11.54 -31.98 -2.13
CA PRO A 489 -11.66 -31.12 -0.94
C PRO A 489 -10.35 -30.82 -0.21
N GLY A 490 -9.25 -31.49 -0.56
CA GLY A 490 -7.90 -31.26 -0.05
C GLY A 490 -7.00 -30.48 -1.00
N GLY A 491 -7.53 -29.93 -2.11
CA GLY A 491 -6.79 -29.11 -3.09
C GLY A 491 -5.93 -29.92 -4.07
N CYS A 492 -6.08 -31.25 -4.10
CA CYS A 492 -5.32 -32.08 -5.05
C CYS A 492 -6.10 -32.32 -6.35
N PRO A 493 -5.44 -32.38 -7.52
CA PRO A 493 -6.09 -32.64 -8.80
C PRO A 493 -7.03 -33.85 -8.76
N ASN A 494 -8.22 -33.71 -9.34
CA ASN A 494 -9.20 -34.79 -9.39
C ASN A 494 -8.68 -36.01 -10.17
N ASP A 495 -9.01 -37.19 -9.65
CA ASP A 495 -8.85 -38.49 -10.29
C ASP A 495 -10.24 -39.13 -10.32
N SER A 496 -10.97 -38.86 -11.41
CA SER A 496 -12.38 -39.20 -11.56
C SER A 496 -12.61 -40.70 -11.74
N ASP A 497 -11.67 -41.40 -12.39
CA ASP A 497 -11.79 -42.82 -12.71
C ASP A 497 -11.04 -43.75 -11.75
N LYS A 498 -10.22 -43.18 -10.85
CA LYS A 498 -9.49 -43.82 -9.75
C LYS A 498 -8.42 -44.79 -10.22
N ASP A 499 -7.81 -44.52 -11.36
CA ASP A 499 -6.74 -45.34 -11.88
C ASP A 499 -5.35 -44.98 -11.30
N GLY A 500 -5.27 -43.87 -10.55
CA GLY A 500 -4.07 -43.38 -9.89
C GLY A 500 -3.32 -42.30 -10.70
N ALA A 501 -3.81 -41.93 -11.87
CA ALA A 501 -3.47 -40.70 -12.57
C ALA A 501 -4.57 -39.65 -12.35
N ALA A 502 -4.21 -38.38 -12.40
CA ALA A 502 -5.19 -37.30 -12.31
C ALA A 502 -5.76 -36.99 -13.70
N ASP A 503 -6.99 -36.49 -13.77
CA ASP A 503 -7.74 -36.29 -15.02
C ASP A 503 -6.96 -35.46 -16.08
N TYR A 504 -6.14 -34.49 -15.65
CA TYR A 504 -5.33 -33.66 -16.56
C TYR A 504 -4.19 -34.42 -17.27
N VAL A 505 -3.85 -35.61 -16.76
CA VAL A 505 -2.86 -36.53 -17.30
C VAL A 505 -3.48 -37.41 -18.38
N ASP A 506 -4.80 -37.64 -18.31
CA ASP A 506 -5.59 -38.41 -19.29
C ASP A 506 -6.03 -37.59 -20.50
N ASP A 507 -5.82 -36.28 -20.46
CA ASP A 507 -6.03 -35.40 -21.60
C ASP A 507 -5.24 -35.87 -22.83
N ASP A 508 -5.76 -35.59 -24.01
CA ASP A 508 -5.07 -35.73 -25.30
C ASP A 508 -4.67 -34.31 -25.75
N ILE A 509 -3.42 -33.90 -25.47
CA ILE A 509 -2.98 -32.51 -25.68
C ILE A 509 -2.92 -32.15 -27.16
N ASP A 510 -2.42 -33.06 -27.99
CA ASP A 510 -2.17 -32.79 -29.40
C ASP A 510 -3.33 -33.24 -30.30
N GLY A 511 -4.30 -33.99 -29.76
CA GLY A 511 -5.51 -34.41 -30.45
C GLY A 511 -5.30 -35.63 -31.33
N ASP A 512 -4.29 -36.46 -31.02
CA ASP A 512 -3.90 -37.64 -31.79
C ASP A 512 -4.72 -38.89 -31.45
N THR A 513 -5.67 -38.75 -30.52
CA THR A 513 -6.58 -39.75 -29.93
C THR A 513 -5.97 -40.67 -28.87
N ILE A 514 -4.75 -40.39 -28.42
CA ILE A 514 -4.06 -41.11 -27.35
C ILE A 514 -3.90 -40.17 -26.15
N ALA A 515 -4.33 -40.64 -24.98
CA ALA A 515 -4.14 -39.90 -23.74
C ALA A 515 -2.64 -39.67 -23.46
N ASN A 516 -2.25 -38.50 -22.97
CA ASN A 516 -0.84 -38.15 -22.76
C ASN A 516 -0.09 -39.17 -21.90
N LEU A 517 -0.76 -39.82 -20.95
CA LEU A 517 -0.18 -40.85 -20.10
C LEU A 517 0.34 -42.06 -20.90
N ALA A 518 -0.37 -42.40 -21.97
CA ALA A 518 -0.07 -43.52 -22.85
C ALA A 518 0.74 -43.08 -24.10
N ASP A 519 0.79 -41.79 -24.39
CA ASP A 519 1.44 -41.22 -25.57
C ASP A 519 2.95 -41.02 -25.36
N LEU A 520 3.76 -41.59 -26.26
CA LEU A 520 5.21 -41.43 -26.27
C LEU A 520 5.66 -40.10 -26.89
N CYS A 521 4.79 -39.46 -27.66
CA CYS A 521 4.98 -38.22 -28.38
C CYS A 521 3.81 -37.22 -28.15
N PRO A 522 3.49 -36.82 -26.90
CA PRO A 522 2.27 -36.09 -26.49
C PRO A 522 2.14 -34.63 -26.94
N LYS A 523 2.94 -34.23 -27.94
CA LYS A 523 3.06 -32.85 -28.44
C LYS A 523 3.30 -32.81 -29.94
N ASN A 524 2.71 -33.72 -30.70
CA ASN A 524 2.75 -33.68 -32.15
C ASN A 524 2.22 -32.33 -32.65
N THR A 525 2.90 -31.80 -33.66
CA THR A 525 2.46 -30.61 -34.37
C THR A 525 1.31 -30.97 -35.30
N THR A 526 0.52 -29.96 -35.69
CA THR A 526 -0.55 -30.14 -36.70
C THR A 526 -0.03 -30.72 -38.02
N ALA A 527 1.25 -30.48 -38.37
CA ALA A 527 1.87 -31.05 -39.56
C ALA A 527 2.16 -32.55 -39.40
N GLU A 528 2.59 -32.99 -38.23
CA GLU A 528 2.81 -34.41 -37.89
C GLU A 528 1.48 -35.18 -37.91
N LEU A 529 0.47 -34.66 -37.22
CA LEU A 529 -0.86 -35.27 -37.14
C LEU A 529 -1.55 -35.41 -38.50
N ALA A 530 -1.29 -34.49 -39.43
CA ALA A 530 -1.88 -34.53 -40.77
C ALA A 530 -1.45 -35.76 -41.59
N TYR A 531 -0.29 -36.35 -41.28
CA TYR A 531 0.20 -37.58 -41.92
C TYR A 531 -0.09 -38.84 -41.09
N GLY A 532 -0.61 -38.66 -39.87
CA GLY A 532 -1.03 -39.71 -38.96
C GLY A 532 0.06 -40.13 -37.97
N VAL A 533 -0.40 -40.74 -36.88
CA VAL A 533 0.42 -41.26 -35.78
C VAL A 533 0.19 -42.76 -35.62
N ASN A 534 1.12 -43.43 -34.94
CA ASN A 534 0.98 -44.84 -34.61
C ASN A 534 -0.05 -45.02 -33.49
N LEU A 535 -1.23 -45.57 -33.82
CA LEU A 535 -2.29 -45.81 -32.85
C LEU A 535 -2.13 -47.10 -32.01
N THR A 536 -1.11 -47.91 -32.31
CA THR A 536 -0.78 -49.14 -31.57
C THR A 536 0.72 -49.45 -31.67
N GLY A 537 1.25 -50.27 -30.77
CA GLY A 537 2.63 -50.77 -30.86
C GLY A 537 3.66 -49.97 -30.07
N LYS A 538 4.95 -50.14 -30.37
CA LYS A 538 6.07 -49.59 -29.58
C LYS A 538 6.32 -48.10 -29.78
N GLN A 539 5.69 -47.49 -30.79
CA GLN A 539 5.79 -46.07 -31.11
C GLN A 539 4.42 -45.38 -30.93
N LEU A 540 3.59 -45.89 -30.02
CA LEU A 540 2.24 -45.36 -29.73
C LEU A 540 2.28 -43.83 -29.56
N GLY A 541 1.52 -43.13 -30.42
CA GLY A 541 1.37 -41.67 -30.48
C GLY A 541 2.48 -40.91 -31.20
N CYS A 542 3.53 -41.59 -31.67
CA CYS A 542 4.55 -40.95 -32.50
C CYS A 542 4.17 -40.95 -33.99
N PRO A 543 4.69 -39.98 -34.78
CA PRO A 543 4.41 -39.87 -36.22
C PRO A 543 4.65 -41.18 -36.98
N LEU A 544 3.80 -41.46 -37.98
CA LEU A 544 3.94 -42.65 -38.83
C LEU A 544 5.25 -42.62 -39.63
N ASP A 545 5.87 -43.79 -39.75
CA ASP A 545 7.06 -44.09 -40.55
C ASP A 545 6.75 -45.40 -41.30
N SER A 546 6.26 -45.26 -42.54
CA SER A 546 5.60 -46.33 -43.29
C SER A 546 6.56 -47.41 -43.80
N ASP A 547 7.80 -47.05 -44.12
CA ASP A 547 8.83 -47.99 -44.59
C ASP A 547 9.90 -48.30 -43.52
N ALA A 548 9.77 -47.70 -42.33
CA ALA A 548 10.60 -47.90 -41.17
C ALA A 548 12.08 -47.51 -41.42
N ASP A 549 12.28 -46.44 -42.19
CA ASP A 549 13.59 -45.91 -42.53
C ASP A 549 14.13 -44.87 -41.51
N THR A 550 13.37 -44.61 -40.44
CA THR A 550 13.60 -43.64 -39.35
C THR A 550 13.24 -42.19 -39.67
N VAL A 551 12.83 -41.88 -40.90
CA VAL A 551 12.31 -40.58 -41.32
C VAL A 551 10.78 -40.67 -41.35
N PRO A 552 10.07 -39.92 -40.49
CA PRO A 552 8.61 -39.95 -40.49
C PRO A 552 8.00 -39.53 -41.84
N ASP A 553 6.86 -40.11 -42.20
CA ASP A 553 6.15 -39.92 -43.48
C ASP A 553 5.95 -38.45 -43.85
N TYR A 554 5.78 -37.56 -42.87
CA TYR A 554 5.57 -36.13 -43.11
C TYR A 554 6.84 -35.40 -43.60
N LEU A 555 8.03 -35.94 -43.31
CA LEU A 555 9.33 -35.48 -43.82
C LEU A 555 9.84 -36.37 -44.96
N ASP A 556 9.30 -37.58 -45.08
CA ASP A 556 9.74 -38.56 -46.06
C ASP A 556 9.08 -38.35 -47.44
N THR A 557 9.95 -38.16 -48.43
CA THR A 557 9.62 -38.02 -49.84
C THR A 557 9.55 -39.38 -50.55
N CYS A 558 10.16 -40.42 -49.99
CA CYS A 558 10.32 -41.77 -50.51
C CYS A 558 9.73 -42.88 -49.61
N ARG A 559 8.54 -42.63 -49.04
CA ARG A 559 7.73 -43.41 -48.06
C ARG A 559 7.50 -44.91 -48.25
N THR A 560 8.06 -45.51 -49.28
CA THR A 560 7.82 -46.92 -49.62
C THR A 560 9.11 -47.62 -50.03
N ASN A 561 10.23 -47.27 -49.39
CA ASN A 561 11.48 -47.96 -49.64
C ASN A 561 11.39 -49.43 -49.23
N THR A 562 12.13 -50.25 -49.94
CA THR A 562 12.34 -51.65 -49.57
C THR A 562 13.40 -51.76 -48.45
N PRO A 563 13.40 -52.84 -47.67
CA PRO A 563 14.45 -53.06 -46.67
C PRO A 563 15.86 -53.05 -47.26
N GLU A 564 16.03 -53.49 -48.51
CA GLU A 564 17.28 -53.41 -49.24
C GLU A 564 17.70 -51.97 -49.54
N GLU A 565 16.76 -51.10 -49.90
CA GLU A 565 16.96 -49.67 -50.16
C GLU A 565 17.40 -48.91 -48.91
N ILE A 566 16.80 -49.22 -47.77
CA ILE A 566 17.09 -48.58 -46.47
C ILE A 566 18.41 -49.09 -45.87
N LYS A 567 18.85 -50.30 -46.27
CA LYS A 567 19.97 -51.03 -45.64
C LYS A 567 21.27 -50.22 -45.50
N LEU A 568 21.57 -49.36 -46.47
CA LEU A 568 22.78 -48.54 -46.47
C LEU A 568 22.53 -47.08 -46.03
N GLY A 569 21.29 -46.77 -45.63
CA GLY A 569 20.84 -45.48 -45.11
C GLY A 569 19.94 -44.74 -46.09
N VAL A 570 19.20 -43.79 -45.54
CA VAL A 570 18.34 -42.85 -46.26
C VAL A 570 18.78 -41.41 -46.00
N THR A 571 18.39 -40.51 -46.88
CA THR A 571 18.62 -39.06 -46.76
C THR A 571 17.70 -38.45 -45.70
N GLU A 572 17.90 -37.17 -45.35
CA GLU A 572 16.96 -36.43 -44.47
C GLU A 572 15.54 -36.34 -45.04
N ALA A 573 15.35 -36.65 -46.33
CA ALA A 573 14.07 -36.72 -47.00
C ALA A 573 13.57 -38.18 -47.16
N GLY A 574 14.17 -39.15 -46.47
CA GLY A 574 13.82 -40.58 -46.50
C GLY A 574 14.10 -41.32 -47.81
N CYS A 575 14.78 -40.69 -48.78
CA CYS A 575 15.16 -41.38 -50.02
C CYS A 575 16.47 -42.17 -49.85
N PRO A 576 16.66 -43.33 -50.53
CA PRO A 576 17.89 -44.10 -50.43
C PRO A 576 19.10 -43.25 -50.80
N VAL A 577 20.15 -43.35 -50.01
CA VAL A 577 21.34 -42.52 -50.21
C VAL A 577 22.08 -42.91 -51.48
N ASP A 578 22.51 -41.91 -52.23
CA ASP A 578 23.59 -41.97 -53.23
C ASP A 578 24.68 -41.04 -52.71
N LYS A 579 25.59 -41.60 -51.92
CA LYS A 579 26.52 -40.85 -51.08
C LYS A 579 27.66 -40.25 -51.88
N ASP A 580 28.05 -40.89 -52.97
CA ASP A 580 29.07 -40.39 -53.88
C ASP A 580 28.49 -39.64 -55.09
N MET A 581 27.15 -39.62 -55.18
CA MET A 581 26.33 -38.89 -56.13
C MET A 581 26.64 -39.28 -57.58
N ASP A 582 27.06 -40.53 -57.83
CA ASP A 582 27.43 -41.01 -59.15
C ASP A 582 26.23 -41.42 -60.02
N GLY A 583 25.02 -41.43 -59.43
CA GLY A 583 23.77 -41.77 -60.07
C GLY A 583 23.33 -43.22 -59.82
N VAL A 584 24.11 -44.01 -59.08
CA VAL A 584 23.76 -45.34 -58.59
C VAL A 584 23.53 -45.26 -57.07
N LEU A 585 22.33 -45.65 -56.62
CA LEU A 585 21.99 -45.63 -55.19
C LEU A 585 22.92 -46.61 -54.44
N ASP A 586 23.39 -46.24 -53.24
CA ASP A 586 24.41 -46.97 -52.49
C ASP A 586 24.08 -48.46 -52.37
N TYR A 587 22.81 -48.82 -52.14
CA TYR A 587 22.39 -50.22 -51.98
C TYR A 587 22.57 -51.07 -53.26
N GLN A 588 22.68 -50.42 -54.42
CA GLN A 588 22.98 -51.01 -55.72
C GLN A 588 24.43 -50.80 -56.15
N ASP A 589 25.18 -49.96 -55.44
CA ASP A 589 26.53 -49.56 -55.83
C ASP A 589 27.62 -50.44 -55.17
N MET A 590 28.40 -51.09 -56.03
CA MET A 590 29.57 -51.89 -55.61
C MET A 590 30.81 -51.02 -55.34
N CYS A 591 30.74 -49.73 -55.66
CA CYS A 591 31.83 -48.77 -55.60
C CYS A 591 31.42 -47.48 -54.88
N LEU A 592 30.96 -47.57 -53.62
CA LEU A 592 30.42 -46.50 -52.72
C LEU A 592 31.25 -45.18 -52.54
N LYS A 593 32.30 -44.96 -53.34
CA LYS A 593 33.19 -43.79 -53.38
C LYS A 593 33.62 -43.45 -54.83
N SER A 594 32.78 -43.72 -55.83
CA SER A 594 32.97 -43.32 -57.22
C SER A 594 33.00 -41.80 -57.37
N PRO A 595 33.86 -41.23 -58.23
CA PRO A 595 33.71 -39.84 -58.63
C PRO A 595 32.42 -39.65 -59.45
N GLN A 596 31.59 -38.68 -59.07
CA GLN A 596 30.35 -38.30 -59.74
C GLN A 596 30.50 -38.21 -61.28
N GLY A 597 29.78 -39.08 -62.01
CA GLY A 597 29.76 -39.15 -63.48
C GLY A 597 30.56 -40.28 -64.14
N VAL A 598 31.08 -41.25 -63.38
CA VAL A 598 31.83 -42.41 -63.90
C VAL A 598 31.04 -43.70 -63.71
N VAL A 599 30.34 -44.17 -64.77
CA VAL A 599 29.71 -45.50 -64.76
C VAL A 599 30.67 -46.51 -65.40
N MET A 600 31.17 -47.49 -64.64
CA MET A 600 32.11 -48.49 -65.15
C MET A 600 31.69 -49.92 -64.80
N ALA A 601 31.53 -50.74 -65.84
CA ALA A 601 31.33 -52.18 -65.72
C ALA A 601 32.68 -52.91 -65.55
N GLN A 602 32.72 -53.83 -64.58
CA GLN A 602 33.80 -54.77 -64.25
C GLN A 602 35.04 -54.25 -63.50
N GLN A 603 35.02 -54.57 -62.19
CA GLN A 603 36.12 -54.81 -61.24
C GLN A 603 37.12 -53.68 -60.93
N GLY A 604 36.91 -53.04 -59.77
CA GLY A 604 37.95 -52.42 -58.94
C GLY A 604 37.89 -50.89 -58.88
N CYS A 605 37.30 -50.35 -57.80
CA CYS A 605 37.16 -48.92 -57.55
C CYS A 605 38.49 -48.29 -57.09
N GLU A 606 38.93 -47.20 -57.72
CA GLU A 606 40.10 -46.40 -57.32
C GLU A 606 39.68 -44.95 -57.01
N VAL A 607 40.26 -44.38 -55.94
CA VAL A 607 39.71 -43.29 -55.10
C VAL A 607 40.31 -41.92 -55.42
N MET A 608 39.52 -40.83 -55.39
CA MET A 608 39.92 -39.42 -55.24
C MET A 608 38.69 -38.55 -54.85
N ASP A 609 38.69 -37.41 -54.17
CA ASP A 609 39.59 -36.61 -53.30
C ASP A 609 38.66 -35.52 -52.68
N VAL A 610 38.75 -35.18 -51.38
CA VAL A 610 37.75 -34.33 -50.68
C VAL A 610 38.28 -32.91 -50.43
N THR A 611 37.56 -31.89 -50.90
CA THR A 611 37.76 -30.47 -50.53
C THR A 611 36.55 -29.92 -49.75
N THR A 612 36.83 -29.41 -48.55
CA THR A 612 35.95 -28.84 -47.51
C THR A 612 35.50 -27.39 -47.76
N THR A 613 34.34 -26.96 -47.23
CA THR A 613 34.14 -25.62 -46.60
C THR A 613 32.76 -25.44 -45.91
N GLN A 614 32.71 -25.14 -44.60
CA GLN A 614 31.84 -24.10 -43.96
C GLN A 614 32.05 -23.96 -42.41
N LYS A 615 32.66 -22.81 -41.98
CA LYS A 615 32.44 -21.92 -40.78
C LYS A 615 32.20 -22.46 -39.33
N PRO A 616 32.36 -21.65 -38.24
CA PRO A 616 33.46 -20.72 -37.87
C PRO A 616 33.84 -20.72 -36.33
N ASN A 617 35.14 -20.74 -36.04
CA ASN A 617 35.88 -20.12 -34.91
C ASN A 617 35.56 -20.34 -33.41
N ALA A 618 34.36 -20.66 -32.97
CA ALA A 618 34.11 -21.02 -31.56
C ALA A 618 34.75 -22.38 -31.17
N PHE A 619 35.20 -23.11 -32.18
CA PHE A 619 35.65 -24.48 -32.09
C PHE A 619 37.09 -24.63 -31.60
N PHE A 620 37.94 -23.60 -31.75
CA PHE A 620 39.37 -23.67 -31.38
C PHE A 620 39.72 -22.92 -30.10
N PHE A 621 39.04 -21.81 -29.78
CA PHE A 621 39.32 -21.00 -28.60
C PHE A 621 38.03 -20.49 -27.98
N ALA A 622 37.92 -20.56 -26.66
CA ALA A 622 36.88 -19.85 -25.92
C ALA A 622 37.11 -18.32 -25.96
N PRO A 623 36.07 -17.48 -25.79
CA PRO A 623 36.20 -16.03 -25.84
C PRO A 623 37.29 -15.51 -24.89
N HIS A 624 38.21 -14.68 -25.39
CA HIS A 624 39.33 -14.08 -24.65
C HIS A 624 40.37 -15.06 -24.07
N GLN A 625 40.36 -16.35 -24.46
CA GLN A 625 41.37 -17.33 -24.06
C GLN A 625 42.40 -17.59 -25.16
N ILE A 626 43.64 -17.90 -24.76
CA ILE A 626 44.78 -18.16 -25.64
C ILE A 626 45.05 -19.67 -25.81
N SER A 627 44.46 -20.51 -24.97
CA SER A 627 44.59 -21.97 -25.00
C SER A 627 43.53 -22.63 -25.89
N MET A 628 43.92 -23.65 -26.65
CA MET A 628 42.98 -24.35 -27.53
C MET A 628 41.96 -25.19 -26.75
N THR A 629 40.73 -25.28 -27.27
CA THR A 629 39.69 -26.19 -26.78
C THR A 629 39.95 -27.64 -27.23
N PRO A 630 39.39 -28.64 -26.54
CA PRO A 630 39.53 -30.06 -26.92
C PRO A 630 39.06 -30.36 -28.35
N ASP A 631 37.98 -29.72 -28.77
CA ASP A 631 37.41 -29.90 -30.12
C ASP A 631 38.33 -29.34 -31.21
N GLY A 632 38.94 -28.18 -30.96
CA GLY A 632 39.94 -27.59 -31.85
C GLY A 632 41.17 -28.46 -32.02
N ILE A 633 41.62 -29.08 -30.93
CA ILE A 633 42.73 -30.06 -30.94
C ILE A 633 42.35 -31.29 -31.77
N ALA A 634 41.13 -31.82 -31.60
CA ALA A 634 40.65 -33.00 -32.34
C ALA A 634 40.53 -32.74 -33.85
N LEU A 635 40.08 -31.55 -34.25
CA LEU A 635 40.01 -31.15 -35.66
C LEU A 635 41.40 -31.02 -36.28
N LEU A 636 42.36 -30.42 -35.57
CA LEU A 636 43.77 -30.36 -35.99
C LEU A 636 44.35 -31.77 -36.14
N ASP A 637 44.09 -32.68 -35.19
CA ASP A 637 44.54 -34.06 -35.31
C ASP A 637 43.90 -34.78 -36.51
N GLY A 638 42.62 -34.57 -36.77
CA GLY A 638 41.94 -35.13 -37.94
C GLY A 638 42.51 -34.65 -39.28
N LEU A 639 42.92 -33.39 -39.36
CA LEU A 639 43.57 -32.82 -40.55
C LEU A 639 44.98 -33.39 -40.76
N LEU A 640 45.68 -33.77 -39.68
CA LEU A 640 47.05 -34.30 -39.74
C LEU A 640 47.11 -35.81 -39.97
N VAL A 641 46.13 -36.58 -39.46
CA VAL A 641 46.08 -38.05 -39.60
C VAL A 641 45.87 -38.49 -41.05
N ASN A 642 45.19 -37.67 -41.86
CA ASN A 642 44.82 -38.01 -43.25
C ASN A 642 45.80 -37.51 -44.32
N ARG A 643 47.02 -37.11 -43.92
CA ARG A 643 48.02 -36.56 -44.84
C ARG A 643 49.40 -37.16 -44.57
N ASN A 644 50.16 -37.40 -45.64
CA ASN A 644 51.56 -37.77 -45.52
C ASN A 644 52.36 -36.49 -45.22
N LEU A 645 52.64 -36.24 -43.93
CA LEU A 645 53.27 -35.02 -43.43
C LEU A 645 54.61 -34.69 -44.12
N ALA A 646 55.28 -35.67 -44.72
CA ALA A 646 56.52 -35.47 -45.48
C ALA A 646 56.34 -34.75 -46.84
N LEU A 647 55.11 -34.62 -47.36
CA LEU A 647 54.81 -33.97 -48.64
C LEU A 647 54.23 -32.55 -48.49
N LEU A 648 53.95 -32.12 -47.26
CA LEU A 648 53.41 -30.79 -46.96
C LEU A 648 54.50 -29.74 -47.19
N LYS A 649 54.26 -28.83 -48.14
CA LYS A 649 55.23 -27.77 -48.47
C LYS A 649 55.08 -26.53 -47.60
N LYS A 650 53.84 -26.20 -47.18
CA LYS A 650 53.53 -24.96 -46.45
C LYS A 650 52.17 -25.02 -45.74
N VAL A 651 52.12 -24.50 -44.51
CA VAL A 651 50.90 -24.27 -43.73
C VAL A 651 50.80 -22.78 -43.41
N GLN A 652 49.69 -22.15 -43.79
CA GLN A 652 49.40 -20.74 -43.48
C GLN A 652 48.40 -20.64 -42.34
N LEU A 653 48.75 -19.90 -41.30
CA LEU A 653 47.90 -19.56 -40.16
C LEU A 653 47.57 -18.07 -40.25
N ILE A 654 46.29 -17.73 -40.42
CA ILE A 654 45.85 -16.34 -40.60
C ILE A 654 44.88 -15.95 -39.49
N GLY A 655 45.24 -14.94 -38.71
CA GLY A 655 44.40 -14.36 -37.65
C GLY A 655 43.90 -12.96 -38.02
N TYR A 656 42.60 -12.74 -37.93
CA TYR A 656 42.02 -11.40 -38.09
C TYR A 656 41.82 -10.70 -36.75
N ALA A 657 42.31 -9.46 -36.66
CA ALA A 657 42.22 -8.63 -35.46
C ALA A 657 41.82 -7.18 -35.77
N THR A 658 41.34 -6.48 -34.75
CA THR A 658 41.30 -5.03 -34.66
C THR A 658 42.53 -4.55 -33.90
N GLN A 659 42.85 -3.25 -33.95
CA GLN A 659 43.94 -2.68 -33.13
C GLN A 659 43.85 -3.05 -31.64
N LYS A 660 42.64 -3.28 -31.11
CA LYS A 660 42.43 -3.56 -29.67
C LYS A 660 42.69 -5.01 -29.26
N ASN A 661 42.71 -5.96 -30.19
CA ASN A 661 42.88 -7.40 -29.89
C ASN A 661 44.00 -8.08 -30.70
N ALA A 662 44.86 -7.29 -31.36
CA ALA A 662 46.02 -7.78 -32.11
C ALA A 662 46.93 -8.69 -31.28
N ALA A 663 47.25 -8.32 -30.04
CA ALA A 663 48.11 -9.13 -29.16
C ALA A 663 47.50 -10.49 -28.79
N VAL A 664 46.18 -10.57 -28.62
CA VAL A 664 45.49 -11.83 -28.30
C VAL A 664 45.47 -12.74 -29.53
N SER A 665 45.16 -12.18 -30.71
CA SER A 665 45.18 -12.93 -31.97
C SER A 665 46.57 -13.48 -32.29
N GLN A 666 47.62 -12.71 -32.03
CA GLN A 666 49.00 -13.14 -32.24
C GLN A 666 49.40 -14.28 -31.29
N ASN A 667 49.03 -14.21 -30.02
CA ASN A 667 49.31 -15.28 -29.05
C ASN A 667 48.55 -16.58 -29.37
N GLN A 668 47.33 -16.49 -29.91
CA GLN A 668 46.57 -17.68 -30.34
C GLN A 668 47.21 -18.37 -31.55
N LEU A 669 47.73 -17.61 -32.52
CA LEU A 669 48.48 -18.16 -33.65
C LEU A 669 49.74 -18.90 -33.17
N LEU A 670 50.44 -18.35 -32.18
CA LEU A 670 51.59 -19.00 -31.54
C LEU A 670 51.20 -20.32 -30.86
N THR A 671 50.07 -20.36 -30.13
CA THR A 671 49.60 -21.60 -29.49
C THR A 671 49.36 -22.73 -30.51
N ILE A 672 48.79 -22.41 -31.67
CA ILE A 672 48.56 -23.41 -32.73
C ILE A 672 49.89 -23.82 -33.38
N ALA A 673 50.78 -22.86 -33.65
CA ALA A 673 52.09 -23.15 -34.20
C ALA A 673 52.91 -24.09 -33.29
N ASP A 674 52.90 -23.84 -31.97
CA ASP A 674 53.56 -24.70 -30.98
C ASP A 674 52.97 -26.11 -30.97
N TYR A 675 51.66 -26.24 -31.09
CA TYR A 675 51.00 -27.54 -31.18
C TYR A 675 51.37 -28.30 -32.46
N LEU A 676 51.40 -27.61 -33.60
CA LEU A 676 51.81 -28.20 -34.88
C LEU A 676 53.28 -28.64 -34.88
N GLN A 677 54.15 -27.89 -34.20
CA GLN A 677 55.54 -28.29 -33.96
C GLN A 677 55.63 -29.56 -33.10
N GLN A 678 54.82 -29.69 -32.06
CA GLN A 678 54.75 -30.91 -31.24
C GLN A 678 54.29 -32.13 -32.08
N LYS A 679 53.50 -31.91 -33.14
CA LYS A 679 53.09 -32.95 -34.11
C LYS A 679 54.10 -33.16 -35.25
N LYS A 680 55.33 -32.65 -35.10
CA LYS A 680 56.48 -32.80 -36.00
C LYS A 680 56.38 -32.07 -37.34
N ILE A 681 55.58 -31.00 -37.44
CA ILE A 681 55.67 -30.07 -38.58
C ILE A 681 56.86 -29.13 -38.37
N PRO A 682 57.83 -29.06 -39.30
CA PRO A 682 58.97 -28.16 -39.21
C PRO A 682 58.58 -26.67 -39.20
N VAL A 683 59.29 -25.86 -38.41
CA VAL A 683 59.00 -24.41 -38.24
C VAL A 683 59.11 -23.65 -39.56
N ASP A 684 60.01 -24.06 -40.45
CA ASP A 684 60.22 -23.46 -41.77
C ASP A 684 59.06 -23.71 -42.76
N GLN A 685 58.11 -24.58 -42.40
CA GLN A 685 56.87 -24.82 -43.16
C GLN A 685 55.67 -24.03 -42.63
N LEU A 686 55.79 -23.33 -41.51
CA LEU A 686 54.71 -22.55 -40.90
C LEU A 686 54.83 -21.06 -41.25
N GLU A 687 53.78 -20.47 -41.80
CA GLU A 687 53.68 -19.02 -41.98
C GLU A 687 52.48 -18.46 -41.21
N MET A 688 52.75 -17.52 -40.30
CA MET A 688 51.73 -16.84 -39.51
C MET A 688 51.54 -15.40 -40.00
N THR A 689 50.29 -15.02 -40.28
CA THR A 689 49.93 -13.66 -40.69
C THR A 689 48.77 -13.14 -39.83
N THR A 690 48.89 -11.91 -39.32
CA THR A 690 47.77 -11.20 -38.67
C THR A 690 47.27 -10.08 -39.59
N LEU A 691 45.97 -10.04 -39.85
CA LEU A 691 45.33 -9.07 -40.75
C LEU A 691 44.40 -8.14 -39.95
N GLU A 692 44.63 -6.83 -40.04
CA GLU A 692 43.78 -5.81 -39.40
C GLU A 692 42.51 -5.54 -40.22
N THR A 693 41.33 -5.63 -39.60
CA THR A 693 40.04 -5.42 -40.28
C THR A 693 39.38 -4.10 -39.89
N ASP A 694 40.00 -2.97 -40.22
CA ASP A 694 39.34 -1.66 -40.22
C ASP A 694 39.13 -1.23 -41.68
N ASN A 695 37.92 -1.48 -42.23
CA ASN A 695 37.29 -0.87 -43.43
C ASN A 695 36.57 -1.87 -44.35
N VAL A 696 35.27 -2.09 -44.16
CA VAL A 696 34.30 -2.28 -45.28
C VAL A 696 32.95 -1.64 -44.90
N PRO A 697 32.32 -0.78 -45.74
CA PRO A 697 31.20 0.09 -45.35
C PRO A 697 29.82 -0.62 -45.41
N LEU A 698 28.97 -0.38 -44.40
CA LEU A 698 27.52 -0.65 -44.44
C LEU A 698 26.81 0.46 -45.24
N ALA A 699 26.12 0.12 -46.33
CA ALA A 699 25.37 1.06 -47.15
C ALA A 699 23.93 1.30 -46.63
N VAL A 700 23.70 2.51 -46.12
CA VAL A 700 22.62 3.49 -46.39
C VAL A 700 21.21 3.00 -46.80
N GLU A 701 20.22 3.32 -45.97
CA GLU A 701 19.07 4.15 -46.41
C GLU A 701 18.58 5.07 -45.27
N THR A 702 18.41 6.35 -45.60
CA THR A 702 18.14 7.50 -44.72
C THR A 702 16.70 8.01 -44.85
N ALA A 703 16.19 8.53 -43.72
CA ALA A 703 15.26 9.65 -43.54
C ALA A 703 13.79 9.53 -44.03
N VAL A 704 12.83 9.90 -43.16
CA VAL A 704 11.98 11.11 -43.31
C VAL A 704 11.31 11.43 -41.97
N ASP A 705 11.26 12.73 -41.71
CA ASP A 705 10.67 13.50 -40.60
C ASP A 705 9.14 13.31 -40.44
N LYS A 706 8.66 13.69 -39.24
CA LYS A 706 7.29 13.82 -38.70
C LYS A 706 6.09 13.66 -39.66
N THR A 707 5.16 12.76 -39.31
CA THR A 707 3.75 13.07 -38.94
C THR A 707 2.89 11.81 -38.78
N LYS A 708 1.92 11.90 -37.86
CA LYS A 708 0.82 11.01 -37.41
C LYS A 708 0.42 9.74 -38.22
N THR A 709 -0.06 8.77 -37.42
CA THR A 709 -1.11 7.74 -37.63
C THR A 709 -0.79 6.40 -38.33
N ASP A 710 -1.11 5.35 -37.57
CA ASP A 710 -1.71 4.04 -37.90
C ASP A 710 -0.92 2.88 -38.53
N ALA A 711 -1.30 1.70 -38.03
CA ALA A 711 -0.71 0.38 -38.18
C ALA A 711 -0.75 -0.18 -39.61
N ASN A 712 0.42 -0.50 -40.18
CA ASN A 712 0.65 -1.54 -41.22
C ASN A 712 2.12 -1.56 -41.73
N LYS A 713 3.11 -1.92 -40.90
CA LYS A 713 4.54 -1.94 -41.29
C LYS A 713 5.33 -3.24 -41.01
N ALA A 714 4.66 -4.36 -40.76
CA ALA A 714 5.34 -5.64 -40.51
C ALA A 714 5.48 -6.57 -41.73
N LYS A 715 4.84 -6.30 -42.88
CA LYS A 715 4.79 -7.23 -44.04
C LYS A 715 5.73 -6.91 -45.21
N SER A 716 6.54 -5.85 -45.16
CA SER A 716 7.44 -5.46 -46.27
C SER A 716 8.94 -5.72 -46.05
N ALA A 717 9.37 -6.09 -44.83
CA ALA A 717 10.78 -6.36 -44.52
C ALA A 717 11.24 -7.78 -44.91
N GLU A 718 10.32 -8.74 -44.97
CA GLU A 718 10.65 -10.16 -45.19
C GLU A 718 10.95 -10.48 -46.67
N LYS A 719 10.36 -9.72 -47.60
CA LYS A 719 10.51 -9.93 -49.04
C LYS A 719 11.86 -9.45 -49.62
N ALA A 720 12.59 -8.59 -48.89
CA ALA A 720 13.90 -8.08 -49.31
C ALA A 720 15.06 -9.01 -48.93
N LYS A 721 14.89 -9.86 -47.89
CA LYS A 721 15.94 -10.77 -47.39
C LYS A 721 16.18 -11.96 -48.33
N ALA A 722 15.13 -12.49 -48.95
CA ALA A 722 15.20 -13.64 -49.86
C ALA A 722 15.88 -13.35 -51.22
N ALA A 723 15.94 -12.09 -51.65
CA ALA A 723 16.57 -11.72 -52.91
C ALA A 723 18.10 -11.64 -52.84
N ALA A 724 18.66 -11.43 -51.64
CA ALA A 724 20.11 -11.26 -51.44
C ALA A 724 20.87 -12.59 -51.32
N GLU A 725 20.25 -13.65 -50.80
CA GLU A 725 20.89 -14.96 -50.63
C GLU A 725 21.09 -15.71 -51.95
N LYS A 726 20.19 -15.51 -52.91
CA LYS A 726 20.23 -16.17 -54.23
C LYS A 726 21.37 -15.67 -55.13
N ALA A 727 21.85 -14.44 -54.93
CA ALA A 727 23.00 -13.89 -55.67
C ALA A 727 24.36 -14.41 -55.15
N ARG A 728 24.41 -14.90 -53.90
CA ARG A 728 25.65 -15.31 -53.23
C ARG A 728 26.11 -16.72 -53.62
N ALA A 729 25.18 -17.62 -53.91
CA ALA A 729 25.48 -18.99 -54.31
C ALA A 729 26.16 -19.08 -55.69
N ALA A 730 25.87 -18.15 -56.61
CA ALA A 730 26.39 -18.18 -57.98
C ALA A 730 27.88 -17.80 -58.11
N THR A 731 28.49 -17.19 -57.08
CA THR A 731 29.90 -16.73 -57.13
C THR A 731 30.89 -17.77 -56.57
N ILE A 732 30.41 -18.73 -55.78
CA ILE A 732 31.27 -19.70 -55.06
C ILE A 732 31.73 -20.87 -55.97
N ALA A 733 30.98 -21.16 -57.04
CA ALA A 733 31.28 -22.27 -57.95
C ALA A 733 32.54 -22.07 -58.83
N ALA A 734 33.20 -20.91 -58.81
CA ALA A 734 34.23 -20.56 -59.79
C ALA A 734 35.71 -20.82 -59.39
N ASN A 735 36.04 -21.23 -58.15
CA ASN A 735 37.44 -21.12 -57.65
C ASN A 735 38.13 -22.38 -57.05
N ALA A 736 37.61 -23.60 -57.20
CA ALA A 736 38.23 -24.79 -56.57
C ALA A 736 39.17 -25.60 -57.50
N LYS A 737 40.45 -25.19 -57.68
CA LYS A 737 41.54 -26.06 -58.24
C LYS A 737 42.95 -25.64 -57.74
N LYS A 738 43.48 -26.29 -56.68
CA LYS A 738 44.92 -26.63 -56.42
C LYS A 738 45.14 -27.04 -54.94
N ASN A 739 45.79 -28.19 -54.69
CA ASN A 739 45.84 -28.91 -53.40
C ASN A 739 47.23 -28.87 -52.68
N ASP A 740 48.08 -27.86 -52.90
CA ASP A 740 49.48 -27.83 -52.41
C ASP A 740 49.73 -26.92 -51.19
N THR A 741 48.68 -26.32 -50.59
CA THR A 741 48.79 -25.38 -49.46
C THR A 741 47.59 -25.53 -48.55
N ILE A 742 47.82 -25.59 -47.23
CA ILE A 742 46.74 -25.56 -46.24
C ILE A 742 46.67 -24.16 -45.65
N GLU A 743 45.50 -23.54 -45.77
CA GLU A 743 45.20 -22.23 -45.18
C GLU A 743 44.19 -22.41 -44.05
N ILE A 744 44.57 -21.96 -42.85
CA ILE A 744 43.71 -22.02 -41.66
C ILE A 744 43.44 -20.59 -41.21
N ILE A 745 42.15 -20.20 -41.23
CA ILE A 745 41.70 -18.82 -41.06
C ILE A 745 40.87 -18.65 -39.78
N PHE A 746 41.13 -17.60 -38.99
CA PHE A 746 40.43 -17.30 -37.74
C PHE A 746 39.95 -15.82 -37.63
N SER A 747 38.71 -15.56 -37.17
CA SER A 747 38.14 -14.22 -36.88
C SER A 747 37.29 -14.17 -35.60
N GLN A 748 37.37 -13.09 -34.80
CA GLN A 748 36.52 -12.86 -33.62
C GLN A 748 35.50 -11.72 -33.85
N PHE A 749 34.24 -12.02 -34.18
CA PHE A 749 33.15 -11.05 -34.06
C PHE A 749 31.81 -11.71 -33.68
N GLN A 750 31.24 -11.30 -32.56
CA GLN A 750 29.82 -11.46 -32.16
C GLN A 750 29.38 -10.13 -31.49
N PRO A 751 28.27 -9.49 -31.90
CA PRO A 751 27.74 -8.32 -31.20
C PRO A 751 27.03 -8.71 -29.89
N LYS A 752 27.27 -7.97 -28.81
CA LYS A 752 26.55 -8.09 -27.52
C LYS A 752 25.11 -7.56 -27.63
N PRO A 753 24.11 -8.17 -26.95
CA PRO A 753 22.82 -7.54 -26.69
C PRO A 753 22.97 -6.36 -25.71
N VAL A 754 22.35 -5.23 -26.00
CA VAL A 754 22.32 -4.06 -25.10
C VAL A 754 21.20 -4.25 -24.07
N ALA A 755 21.56 -4.17 -22.79
CA ALA A 755 20.65 -4.22 -21.65
C ALA A 755 19.79 -2.93 -21.55
N ALA A 756 18.50 -3.09 -21.24
CA ALA A 756 17.64 -1.99 -20.83
C ALA A 756 17.84 -1.71 -19.33
N GLY A 757 18.12 -0.45 -18.99
CA GLY A 757 18.24 0.08 -17.63
C GLY A 757 17.96 1.59 -17.62
N PRO A 758 17.67 2.20 -16.45
CA PRO A 758 16.39 2.84 -16.15
C PRO A 758 16.33 4.34 -16.45
N LEU A 759 15.11 4.87 -16.62
CA LEU A 759 14.83 6.30 -16.75
C LEU A 759 14.53 6.92 -15.37
N VAL A 760 15.35 7.90 -14.97
CA VAL A 760 14.95 9.00 -14.06
C VAL A 760 15.14 10.30 -14.84
N PRO A 761 14.21 11.27 -14.79
CA PRO A 761 14.39 12.56 -15.44
C PRO A 761 15.04 13.58 -14.50
N THR A 762 16.04 14.30 -15.01
CA THR A 762 16.51 15.56 -14.42
C THR A 762 16.44 16.65 -15.48
N ASP A 763 15.51 17.59 -15.30
CA ASP A 763 15.61 18.93 -15.88
C ASP A 763 16.11 19.89 -14.79
N SER A 764 17.05 20.73 -15.18
CA SER A 764 17.51 21.98 -14.55
C SER A 764 17.69 22.95 -15.71
N PRO A 765 17.47 24.28 -15.60
CA PRO A 765 18.26 25.13 -14.69
C PRO A 765 17.54 26.42 -14.19
N LYS A 766 18.18 27.18 -13.29
CA LYS A 766 17.85 28.62 -13.10
C LYS A 766 18.46 29.43 -14.26
N PRO A 767 17.95 30.62 -14.60
CA PRO A 767 16.69 31.28 -14.19
C PRO A 767 15.55 31.13 -15.20
#